data_AF-A0A813F4I7-F1
#
_entry.id   AF-A0A813F4I7-F1
#
_cell.length_a   1.000
_cell.length_b   1.000
_cell.length_c   1.000
_cell.angle_alpha   90.00
_cell.angle_beta   90.00
_cell.angle_gamma   90.00
#
_symmetry.space_group_name_H-M   'P 1'
#
loop_
_entity.id
_entity.type
_entity.pdbx_description
1 polymer ?
#
loop_
_entity_poly.entity_id
_entity_poly.type
_entity_poly.pdbx_seq_one_letter_code
_entity_poly.pdbx_strand_id
1 'polypeptide(L)'
;MSRFKGKKILSGRYQISSKMILGEGSSATVYQGLDVSNGEEVAVKVYDSTSQIAIAGFKQTITIWNAIQSQSHKVAKNEHLYGRQGSCNNTLVVEELQRSLPGKEALSFRQVAAALDISHCFVQLLDYSRDHENPLEPGMTANGMMYIIQELGGVSLEQELQSCQLRGEKLSAAELKDLLWALVCITWGLHSCGFVHMDIKPLNIVKVSRVDEPVGPAPTSPLSPTNSPKSNSQPDGGYWSNESEEEEIPISPECIRAKTCVQWKLIDFDGASQAGEVIALAGTTYTPVYMPPELALSICCNDEEFTASRLMDVWNVGMCFMQAVLLAPMLEPEYEKLREQYLGADDQFLKWLADSLLPVLDAQTQASLNDIDPQVCSLLESMLVKDPEHRACMASCLTHPYFKAHREALLREDNAFQMLKEIDEDSEEKAPLSQKSARVTRSKSWASNRLGSLSLIFKAKDTKLSNFADAVRLLPQDNDSSGFFVAVFTKIRHWDAQPLSNSSLLPAEAFAVPALAPEKATVQAGQMPLGAVATLRWRARNDLNVYELLDAAIDPEAQSIASYYGVDLKTLPGKLVAERNVHGNVRQLLLVAPRLLDYLQADLGQLRSPILLACGVPVFKRMDDGYMCEIGLECRWRPALEAASLLGVRCARRTLRLGKAAFEKLLRDRKLPLEEIVELAASGEIEGLQSCHDKVGGVLVGLKGYDFWLPGVITAKALEAYASTIEVGEAPGAWLDSALPPPSHDKADAGASPDEPAELE
;
A
#
# COMPACT_ATOMS: atom_id res chain seq x y z
N MET A 1 -23.51 39.34 -1.76
CA MET A 1 -23.84 39.43 -3.20
C MET A 1 -23.32 40.70 -3.93
N SER A 2 -23.20 41.89 -3.32
CA SER A 2 -22.74 43.11 -4.04
C SER A 2 -21.28 43.09 -4.50
N ARG A 3 -20.39 42.33 -3.84
CA ARG A 3 -18.98 42.09 -4.25
C ARG A 3 -18.85 41.38 -5.61
N PHE A 4 -19.97 40.98 -6.23
CA PHE A 4 -20.02 40.07 -7.37
C PHE A 4 -20.51 40.69 -8.72
N LYS A 5 -20.44 42.01 -8.92
CA LYS A 5 -20.81 42.68 -10.19
C LYS A 5 -19.71 42.58 -11.27
N GLY A 6 -20.08 42.16 -12.50
CA GLY A 6 -19.17 42.04 -13.66
C GLY A 6 -18.45 40.68 -13.78
N LYS A 7 -19.10 39.60 -13.38
CA LYS A 7 -18.47 38.29 -13.14
C LYS A 7 -18.68 37.26 -14.24
N LYS A 8 -17.71 36.35 -14.36
CA LYS A 8 -17.80 35.14 -15.18
C LYS A 8 -18.44 34.04 -14.34
N ILE A 9 -19.41 33.34 -14.91
CA ILE A 9 -20.03 32.17 -14.30
C ILE A 9 -19.48 30.93 -15.01
N LEU A 10 -18.83 30.03 -14.26
CA LEU A 10 -18.30 28.77 -14.75
C LEU A 10 -19.34 27.67 -14.55
N SER A 11 -19.64 26.92 -15.62
CA SER A 11 -20.63 25.83 -15.65
C SER A 11 -21.99 26.17 -15.02
N GLY A 12 -22.41 27.44 -15.13
CA GLY A 12 -23.67 27.91 -14.56
C GLY A 12 -23.73 27.95 -13.02
N ARG A 13 -22.64 27.60 -12.31
CA ARG A 13 -22.63 27.41 -10.86
C ARG A 13 -21.60 28.27 -10.12
N TYR A 14 -20.39 28.42 -10.65
CA TYR A 14 -19.32 29.08 -9.89
C TYR A 14 -19.08 30.49 -10.39
N GLN A 15 -19.31 31.47 -9.54
CA GLN A 15 -19.17 32.88 -9.87
C GLN A 15 -17.80 33.40 -9.44
N ILE A 16 -16.95 33.84 -10.38
CA ILE A 16 -15.60 34.38 -10.09
C ILE A 16 -15.45 35.85 -10.49
N SER A 17 -14.55 36.60 -9.83
CA SER A 17 -14.11 37.95 -10.26
C SER A 17 -12.63 37.98 -10.55
N SER A 18 -12.29 38.60 -11.69
CA SER A 18 -10.91 38.92 -12.05
C SER A 18 -10.17 39.81 -11.05
N LYS A 19 -10.88 40.52 -10.16
CA LYS A 19 -10.28 41.35 -9.10
C LYS A 19 -9.97 40.59 -7.80
N MET A 20 -10.42 39.34 -7.66
CA MET A 20 -10.28 38.56 -6.41
C MET A 20 -9.35 37.38 -6.68
N ILE A 21 -8.10 37.69 -7.01
CA ILE A 21 -7.05 36.70 -7.24
C ILE A 21 -6.46 36.32 -5.89
N LEU A 22 -6.41 35.02 -5.61
CA LEU A 22 -5.79 34.44 -4.41
C LEU A 22 -4.32 34.12 -4.65
N GLY A 23 -3.95 33.77 -5.88
CA GLY A 23 -2.57 33.48 -6.29
C GLY A 23 -2.43 33.33 -7.81
N GLU A 24 -1.24 33.60 -8.32
CA GLU A 24 -0.86 33.43 -9.72
C GLU A 24 0.39 32.57 -9.80
N GLY A 25 0.32 31.49 -10.57
CA GLY A 25 1.45 30.63 -10.92
C GLY A 25 1.75 30.68 -12.41
N SER A 26 2.78 29.96 -12.84
CA SER A 26 3.17 29.87 -14.25
C SER A 26 2.14 29.14 -15.13
N SER A 27 1.37 28.23 -14.55
CA SER A 27 0.42 27.34 -15.25
C SER A 27 -1.05 27.66 -14.96
N ALA A 28 -1.35 28.43 -13.93
CA ALA A 28 -2.71 28.67 -13.47
C ALA A 28 -2.86 29.96 -12.66
N THR A 29 -4.08 30.51 -12.64
CA THR A 29 -4.49 31.59 -11.73
C THR A 29 -5.59 31.09 -10.80
N VAL A 30 -5.44 31.34 -9.51
CA VAL A 30 -6.40 30.97 -8.47
C VAL A 30 -7.24 32.19 -8.11
N TYR A 31 -8.56 32.05 -8.19
CA TYR A 31 -9.54 33.08 -7.87
C TYR A 31 -10.36 32.68 -6.65
N GLN A 32 -10.80 33.67 -5.88
CA GLN A 32 -11.90 33.49 -4.94
C GLN A 32 -13.22 33.47 -5.72
N GLY A 33 -13.94 32.37 -5.60
CA GLY A 33 -15.25 32.13 -6.20
C GLY A 33 -16.38 32.05 -5.18
N LEU A 34 -17.60 32.02 -5.69
CA LEU A 34 -18.81 31.73 -4.94
C LEU A 34 -19.57 30.60 -5.65
N ASP A 35 -19.85 29.52 -4.96
CA ASP A 35 -20.80 28.51 -5.42
C ASP A 35 -22.22 29.07 -5.24
N VAL A 36 -22.88 29.42 -6.34
CA VAL A 36 -24.20 30.07 -6.28
C VAL A 36 -25.31 29.12 -5.84
N SER A 37 -25.07 27.81 -5.83
CA SER A 37 -26.08 26.82 -5.48
C SER A 37 -26.32 26.74 -3.97
N ASN A 38 -25.26 26.91 -3.16
CA ASN A 38 -25.31 26.83 -1.70
C ASN A 38 -24.84 28.13 -1.02
N GLY A 39 -24.25 29.07 -1.76
CA GLY A 39 -23.75 30.34 -1.23
C GLY A 39 -22.38 30.25 -0.55
N GLU A 40 -21.65 29.16 -0.73
CA GLU A 40 -20.33 28.95 -0.13
C GLU A 40 -19.21 29.58 -0.95
N GLU A 41 -18.20 30.13 -0.27
CA GLU A 41 -16.99 30.62 -0.94
C GLU A 41 -16.08 29.44 -1.29
N VAL A 42 -15.47 29.52 -2.47
CA VAL A 42 -14.62 28.45 -3.03
C VAL A 42 -13.33 29.02 -3.60
N ALA A 43 -12.29 28.21 -3.70
CA ALA A 43 -11.12 28.51 -4.52
C ALA A 43 -11.32 27.96 -5.93
N VAL A 44 -11.06 28.77 -6.96
CA VAL A 44 -11.22 28.40 -8.36
C VAL A 44 -9.88 28.57 -9.07
N LYS A 45 -9.19 27.46 -9.31
CA LYS A 45 -7.91 27.44 -10.03
C LYS A 45 -8.18 27.21 -11.51
N VAL A 46 -7.87 28.21 -12.33
CA VAL A 46 -8.07 28.20 -13.79
C VAL A 46 -6.72 28.00 -14.45
N TYR A 47 -6.59 26.95 -15.25
CA TYR A 47 -5.35 26.56 -15.93
C TYR A 47 -5.24 27.23 -17.29
N ASP A 48 -4.02 27.55 -17.71
CA ASP A 48 -3.73 28.00 -19.07
C ASP A 48 -3.90 26.83 -20.05
N SER A 49 -4.99 26.87 -20.82
CA SER A 49 -5.30 25.81 -21.78
C SER A 49 -4.36 25.74 -22.98
N THR A 50 -3.46 26.71 -23.14
CA THR A 50 -2.46 26.71 -24.21
C THR A 50 -1.16 26.04 -23.79
N SER A 51 -0.95 25.83 -22.49
CA SER A 51 0.25 25.21 -21.93
C SER A 51 0.06 23.71 -21.73
N GLN A 52 0.90 22.89 -22.38
CA GLN A 52 0.88 21.43 -22.20
C GLN A 52 1.22 21.02 -20.76
N ILE A 53 2.09 21.77 -20.09
CA ILE A 53 2.43 21.56 -18.68
C ILE A 53 1.20 21.81 -17.81
N ALA A 54 0.44 22.87 -18.08
CA ALA A 54 -0.79 23.16 -17.35
C ALA A 54 -1.89 22.11 -17.60
N ILE A 55 -2.03 21.61 -18.83
CA ILE A 55 -2.95 20.51 -19.17
C ILE A 55 -2.58 19.23 -18.39
N ALA A 56 -1.29 18.88 -18.36
CA ALA A 56 -0.81 17.72 -17.64
C ALA A 56 -1.06 17.88 -16.12
N GLY A 57 -0.67 19.02 -15.53
CA GLY A 57 -0.87 19.30 -14.11
C GLY A 57 -2.34 19.29 -13.68
N PHE A 58 -3.25 19.79 -14.53
CA PHE A 58 -4.69 19.71 -14.31
C PHE A 58 -5.21 18.26 -14.22
N LYS A 59 -4.85 17.42 -15.20
CA LYS A 59 -5.26 16.00 -15.23
C LYS A 59 -4.65 15.19 -14.09
N GLN A 60 -3.38 15.46 -13.79
CA GLN A 60 -2.66 14.82 -12.70
C GLN A 60 -3.30 15.14 -11.35
N THR A 61 -3.57 16.43 -11.09
CA THR A 61 -4.24 16.87 -9.86
C THR A 61 -5.57 16.13 -9.64
N ILE A 62 -6.41 16.00 -10.67
CA ILE A 62 -7.70 15.30 -10.54
C ILE A 62 -7.52 13.80 -10.32
N THR A 63 -6.55 13.18 -10.99
CA THR A 63 -6.21 11.77 -10.79
C THR A 63 -5.82 11.48 -9.34
N ILE A 64 -4.92 12.30 -8.78
CA ILE A 64 -4.47 12.19 -7.39
C ILE A 64 -5.64 12.38 -6.44
N TRP A 65 -6.47 13.40 -6.67
CA TRP A 65 -7.65 13.66 -5.83
C TRP A 65 -8.64 12.50 -5.81
N ASN A 66 -8.95 11.93 -6.97
CA ASN A 66 -9.83 10.77 -7.06
C ASN A 66 -9.26 9.57 -6.31
N ALA A 67 -7.93 9.39 -6.32
CA ALA A 67 -7.26 8.34 -5.57
C ALA A 67 -7.34 8.59 -4.04
N ILE A 68 -7.07 9.82 -3.59
CA ILE A 68 -7.19 10.23 -2.17
C ILE A 68 -8.63 10.02 -1.66
N GLN A 69 -9.64 10.46 -2.42
CA GLN A 69 -11.04 10.29 -2.05
C GLN A 69 -11.44 8.82 -2.00
N SER A 70 -11.03 8.03 -3.00
CA SER A 70 -11.29 6.59 -3.05
C SER A 70 -10.66 5.86 -1.85
N GLN A 71 -9.48 6.27 -1.41
CA GLN A 71 -8.81 5.70 -0.25
C GLN A 71 -9.48 6.10 1.06
N SER A 72 -9.84 7.37 1.22
CA SER A 72 -10.56 7.88 2.39
C SER A 72 -11.86 7.09 2.62
N HIS A 73 -12.61 6.80 1.55
CA HIS A 73 -13.82 5.97 1.63
C HIS A 73 -13.56 4.51 2.02
N LYS A 74 -12.42 3.94 1.61
CA LYS A 74 -12.06 2.55 1.98
C LYS A 74 -11.68 2.45 3.44
N VAL A 75 -10.88 3.40 3.94
CA VAL A 75 -10.50 3.49 5.36
C VAL A 75 -11.76 3.60 6.23
N ALA A 76 -12.68 4.49 5.88
CA ALA A 76 -13.93 4.69 6.63
C ALA A 76 -14.83 3.44 6.70
N LYS A 77 -14.73 2.51 5.75
CA LYS A 77 -15.54 1.28 5.70
C LYS A 77 -14.95 0.11 6.49
N ASN A 78 -13.79 0.27 7.13
CA ASN A 78 -13.06 -0.84 7.76
C ASN A 78 -12.83 -2.03 6.81
N GLU A 79 -12.92 -1.83 5.48
CA GLU A 79 -12.53 -2.84 4.51
C GLU A 79 -11.01 -2.93 4.61
N HIS A 80 -10.51 -4.07 5.12
CA HIS A 80 -9.10 -4.31 5.43
C HIS A 80 -8.17 -3.55 4.48
N LEU A 81 -7.56 -2.48 5.00
CA LEU A 81 -6.46 -1.70 4.40
C LEU A 81 -5.32 -2.59 3.84
N TYR A 82 -5.30 -3.85 4.27
CA TYR A 82 -4.23 -4.82 4.08
C TYR A 82 -4.61 -6.00 3.14
N GLY A 83 -5.81 -6.01 2.54
CA GLY A 83 -6.37 -7.21 1.90
C GLY A 83 -6.49 -7.22 0.37
N ARG A 84 -6.29 -6.11 -0.37
CA ARG A 84 -6.48 -6.09 -1.83
C ARG A 84 -5.41 -5.30 -2.60
N GLN A 85 -4.93 -5.91 -3.68
CA GLN A 85 -4.14 -5.36 -4.78
C GLN A 85 -4.95 -4.31 -5.57
N GLY A 86 -5.18 -3.12 -5.01
CA GLY A 86 -5.48 -1.94 -5.81
C GLY A 86 -4.19 -1.39 -6.43
N SER A 87 -4.27 -0.62 -7.52
CA SER A 87 -3.11 -0.09 -8.27
C SER A 87 -2.17 0.84 -7.49
N CYS A 88 -2.45 1.09 -6.21
CA CYS A 88 -1.58 1.79 -5.27
C CYS A 88 -0.93 0.73 -4.37
N ASN A 89 0.38 0.50 -4.51
CA ASN A 89 1.09 -0.55 -3.78
C ASN A 89 1.35 -0.16 -2.31
N ASN A 90 0.27 -0.08 -1.51
CA ASN A 90 0.34 0.18 -0.07
C ASN A 90 1.13 -0.90 0.69
N THR A 91 1.33 -2.06 0.06
CA THR A 91 2.24 -3.11 0.53
C THR A 91 3.65 -2.58 0.72
N LEU A 92 4.16 -1.69 -0.15
CA LEU A 92 5.50 -1.13 0.00
C LEU A 92 5.63 -0.23 1.23
N VAL A 93 4.60 0.58 1.51
CA VAL A 93 4.58 1.40 2.74
C VAL A 93 4.59 0.50 3.97
N VAL A 94 3.81 -0.58 3.97
CA VAL A 94 3.77 -1.57 5.07
C VAL A 94 5.08 -2.36 5.20
N GLU A 95 5.73 -2.71 4.09
CA GLU A 95 7.01 -3.42 4.08
C GLU A 95 8.14 -2.50 4.57
N GLU A 96 8.17 -1.24 4.13
CA GLU A 96 9.09 -0.21 4.58
C GLU A 96 8.91 0.08 6.08
N LEU A 97 7.66 0.25 6.51
CA LEU A 97 7.26 0.32 7.92
C LEU A 97 7.74 -0.86 8.76
N GLN A 98 7.60 -2.08 8.26
CA GLN A 98 7.99 -3.30 8.97
C GLN A 98 9.51 -3.48 9.02
N ARG A 99 10.24 -3.00 8.02
CA ARG A 99 11.71 -2.95 8.04
C ARG A 99 12.21 -1.91 9.03
N SER A 100 11.56 -0.76 9.11
CA SER A 100 12.03 0.40 9.87
C SER A 100 11.55 0.44 11.34
N LEU A 101 10.42 -0.19 11.69
CA LEU A 101 9.83 -0.10 13.04
C LEU A 101 9.72 -1.46 13.75
N PRO A 102 10.47 -1.68 14.86
CA PRO A 102 10.40 -2.93 15.60
C PRO A 102 9.12 -3.05 16.47
N GLY A 103 8.44 -4.20 16.38
CA GLY A 103 7.48 -4.72 17.36
C GLY A 103 6.37 -3.74 17.81
N LYS A 104 6.55 -3.12 18.98
CA LYS A 104 5.55 -2.24 19.62
C LYS A 104 5.31 -0.95 18.83
N GLU A 105 6.33 -0.42 18.16
CA GLU A 105 6.21 0.80 17.37
C GLU A 105 5.36 0.56 16.13
N ALA A 106 5.55 -0.58 15.46
CA ALA A 106 4.70 -0.98 14.34
C ALA A 106 3.22 -1.14 14.74
N LEU A 107 2.93 -1.66 15.96
CA LEU A 107 1.56 -1.74 16.47
C LEU A 107 0.98 -0.34 16.72
N SER A 108 1.73 0.53 17.41
CA SER A 108 1.31 1.91 17.67
C SER A 108 1.06 2.66 16.37
N PHE A 109 1.94 2.49 15.38
CA PHE A 109 1.76 3.08 14.05
C PHE A 109 0.45 2.61 13.41
N ARG A 110 0.17 1.30 13.39
CA ARG A 110 -1.06 0.77 12.76
C ARG A 110 -2.32 1.35 13.38
N GLN A 111 -2.34 1.52 14.69
CA GLN A 111 -3.48 2.12 15.39
C GLN A 111 -3.65 3.59 14.98
N VAL A 112 -2.55 4.35 14.94
CA VAL A 112 -2.56 5.76 14.51
C VAL A 112 -2.99 5.89 13.05
N ALA A 113 -2.42 5.07 12.16
CA ALA A 113 -2.73 5.05 10.74
C ALA A 113 -4.20 4.71 10.48
N ALA A 114 -4.79 3.82 11.27
CA ALA A 114 -6.21 3.47 11.18
C ALA A 114 -7.12 4.57 11.72
N ALA A 115 -6.69 5.27 12.77
CA ALA A 115 -7.43 6.37 13.39
C ALA A 115 -7.32 7.69 12.62
N LEU A 116 -6.30 7.85 11.77
CA LEU A 116 -6.08 9.09 11.03
C LEU A 116 -7.05 9.20 9.85
N ASP A 117 -7.93 10.20 9.90
CA ASP A 117 -8.74 10.58 8.76
C ASP A 117 -7.93 11.47 7.81
N ILE A 118 -7.46 10.89 6.71
CA ILE A 118 -6.65 11.60 5.71
C ILE A 118 -7.47 12.60 4.89
N SER A 119 -8.81 12.52 4.86
CA SER A 119 -9.64 13.49 4.13
C SER A 119 -9.52 14.91 4.70
N HIS A 120 -9.11 14.98 5.95
CA HIS A 120 -8.89 16.15 6.75
C HIS A 120 -7.51 16.80 6.48
N CYS A 121 -6.59 16.09 5.82
CA CYS A 121 -5.25 16.58 5.49
C CYS A 121 -5.19 17.45 4.21
N PHE A 122 -6.23 17.43 3.37
CA PHE A 122 -6.19 18.01 2.03
C PHE A 122 -7.39 18.92 1.79
N VAL A 123 -7.18 20.04 1.09
CA VAL A 123 -8.26 20.97 0.74
C VAL A 123 -9.21 20.34 -0.28
N GLN A 124 -10.47 20.11 0.07
CA GLN A 124 -11.36 19.23 -0.71
C GLN A 124 -11.53 19.69 -2.17
N LEU A 125 -11.39 18.77 -3.12
CA LEU A 125 -11.83 18.96 -4.50
C LEU A 125 -13.36 18.86 -4.58
N LEU A 126 -14.01 19.97 -4.92
CA LEU A 126 -15.47 20.12 -4.95
C LEU A 126 -16.06 19.85 -6.34
N ASP A 127 -15.40 20.31 -7.40
CA ASP A 127 -15.78 20.08 -8.80
C ASP A 127 -14.60 20.39 -9.74
N TYR A 128 -14.73 20.07 -11.03
CA TYR A 128 -13.74 20.40 -12.04
C TYR A 128 -14.37 20.49 -13.43
N SER A 129 -13.66 21.11 -14.38
CA SER A 129 -14.06 21.15 -15.79
C SER A 129 -13.98 19.78 -16.44
N ARG A 130 -15.01 19.41 -17.19
CA ARG A 130 -15.05 18.16 -17.96
C ARG A 130 -14.88 18.45 -19.44
N ASP A 131 -14.35 17.47 -20.15
CA ASP A 131 -14.21 17.54 -21.60
C ASP A 131 -15.59 17.68 -22.27
N HIS A 132 -15.71 18.61 -23.22
CA HIS A 132 -16.98 18.87 -23.90
C HIS A 132 -17.45 17.68 -24.76
N GLU A 133 -16.53 16.93 -25.35
CA GLU A 133 -16.83 15.75 -26.16
C GLU A 133 -17.04 14.51 -25.28
N ASN A 134 -16.31 14.41 -24.16
CA ASN A 134 -16.47 13.35 -23.17
C ASN A 134 -16.68 13.89 -21.74
N PRO A 135 -17.94 14.16 -21.33
CA PRO A 135 -18.24 14.72 -20.03
C PRO A 135 -17.84 13.86 -18.82
N LEU A 136 -17.40 12.62 -19.01
CA LEU A 136 -16.90 11.78 -17.92
C LEU A 136 -15.43 12.03 -17.62
N GLU A 137 -14.69 12.64 -18.54
CA GLU A 137 -13.25 12.85 -18.42
C GLU A 137 -12.92 14.29 -18.02
N PRO A 138 -11.87 14.49 -17.20
CA PRO A 138 -11.28 15.82 -17.00
C PRO A 138 -10.81 16.42 -18.32
N GLY A 139 -11.25 17.64 -18.63
CA GLY A 139 -10.84 18.29 -19.86
C GLY A 139 -11.33 19.71 -20.04
N MET A 140 -11.22 20.17 -21.28
CA MET A 140 -11.59 21.52 -21.68
C MET A 140 -13.10 21.63 -21.85
N THR A 141 -13.68 22.65 -21.23
CA THR A 141 -15.08 23.03 -21.48
C THR A 141 -15.27 23.59 -22.89
N ALA A 142 -16.52 23.72 -23.36
CA ALA A 142 -16.87 24.22 -24.69
C ALA A 142 -16.28 25.61 -25.05
N ASN A 143 -15.96 26.42 -24.05
CA ASN A 143 -15.36 27.75 -24.22
C ASN A 143 -13.84 27.74 -24.03
N GLY A 144 -13.21 26.56 -24.03
CA GLY A 144 -11.77 26.39 -23.95
C GLY A 144 -11.17 26.56 -22.56
N MET A 145 -11.96 26.55 -21.49
CA MET A 145 -11.40 26.66 -20.14
C MET A 145 -11.18 25.30 -19.49
N MET A 146 -10.10 25.20 -18.71
CA MET A 146 -9.90 24.16 -17.70
C MET A 146 -9.81 24.78 -16.31
N TYR A 147 -10.48 24.18 -15.34
CA TYR A 147 -10.45 24.66 -13.96
C TYR A 147 -10.78 23.56 -12.96
N ILE A 148 -10.28 23.71 -11.74
CA ILE A 148 -10.72 22.94 -10.57
C ILE A 148 -11.38 23.88 -9.56
N ILE A 149 -12.34 23.35 -8.80
CA ILE A 149 -13.03 24.02 -7.70
C ILE A 149 -12.65 23.31 -6.42
N GLN A 150 -12.14 24.07 -5.46
CA GLN A 150 -11.67 23.56 -4.19
C GLN A 150 -12.34 24.30 -3.03
N GLU A 151 -12.35 23.66 -1.86
CA GLU A 151 -12.62 24.32 -0.58
C GLU A 151 -11.72 25.57 -0.45
N LEU A 152 -12.26 26.67 0.06
CA LEU A 152 -11.48 27.89 0.22
C LEU A 152 -10.56 27.79 1.45
N GLY A 153 -9.25 27.76 1.20
CA GLY A 153 -8.24 27.96 2.24
C GLY A 153 -8.25 29.39 2.78
N GLY A 154 -7.92 29.54 4.07
CA GLY A 154 -7.65 30.81 4.72
C GLY A 154 -6.23 31.29 4.46
N VAL A 155 -5.49 31.64 5.51
CA VAL A 155 -4.09 32.08 5.39
C VAL A 155 -3.16 30.89 5.13
N SER A 156 -2.17 31.08 4.25
CA SER A 156 -1.09 30.10 4.09
C SER A 156 -0.13 30.12 5.29
N LEU A 157 0.64 29.05 5.46
CA LEU A 157 1.69 29.00 6.49
C LEU A 157 2.72 30.10 6.24
N GLU A 158 3.09 30.34 4.99
CA GLU A 158 3.98 31.45 4.62
C GLU A 158 3.44 32.80 5.13
N GLN A 159 2.16 33.10 4.89
CA GLN A 159 1.53 34.34 5.35
C GLN A 159 1.47 34.43 6.87
N GLU A 160 1.20 33.32 7.57
CA GLU A 160 1.20 33.27 9.02
C GLU A 160 2.61 33.57 9.58
N LEU A 161 3.65 32.94 9.03
CA LEU A 161 5.03 33.13 9.48
C LEU A 161 5.52 34.56 9.21
N GLN A 162 5.20 35.14 8.05
CA GLN A 162 5.45 36.55 7.76
C GLN A 162 4.72 37.46 8.77
N SER A 163 3.48 37.12 9.12
CA SER A 163 2.73 37.90 10.10
C SER A 163 3.33 37.81 11.50
N CYS A 164 3.83 36.64 11.93
CA CYS A 164 4.59 36.48 13.16
C CYS A 164 5.85 37.35 13.15
N GLN A 165 6.62 37.32 12.05
CA GLN A 165 7.82 38.13 11.88
C GLN A 165 7.52 39.64 11.99
N LEU A 166 6.45 40.12 11.33
CA LEU A 166 6.01 41.52 11.41
C LEU A 166 5.56 41.94 12.82
N ARG A 167 4.99 41.01 13.59
CA ARG A 167 4.62 41.25 14.99
C ARG A 167 5.81 41.10 15.96
N GLY A 168 6.94 40.58 15.51
CA GLY A 168 8.06 40.21 16.38
C GLY A 168 7.73 39.05 17.33
N GLU A 169 6.74 38.24 16.97
CA GLU A 169 6.25 37.10 17.74
C GLU A 169 6.81 35.80 17.14
N LYS A 170 7.03 34.80 18.00
CA LYS A 170 7.35 33.43 17.58
C LYS A 170 6.16 32.53 17.89
N LEU A 171 6.01 31.45 17.13
CA LEU A 171 5.10 30.37 17.50
C LEU A 171 5.58 29.75 18.82
N SER A 172 4.64 29.44 19.70
CA SER A 172 4.91 28.72 20.94
C SER A 172 5.34 27.28 20.65
N ALA A 173 5.99 26.62 21.62
CA ALA A 173 6.38 25.21 21.48
C ALA A 173 5.18 24.28 21.20
N ALA A 174 4.02 24.58 21.76
CA ALA A 174 2.79 23.84 21.48
C ALA A 174 2.30 24.03 20.03
N GLU A 175 2.26 25.28 19.55
CA GLU A 175 1.87 25.59 18.17
C GLU A 175 2.83 24.98 17.14
N LEU A 176 4.14 25.00 17.43
CA LEU A 176 5.14 24.31 16.61
C LEU A 176 4.88 22.81 16.57
N LYS A 177 4.64 22.18 17.72
CA LYS A 177 4.35 20.75 17.80
C LYS A 177 3.09 20.36 17.01
N ASP A 178 2.02 21.15 17.12
CA ASP A 178 0.78 20.95 16.38
C ASP A 178 0.98 21.14 14.87
N LEU A 179 1.77 22.14 14.47
CA LEU A 179 2.14 22.36 13.08
C LEU A 179 2.91 21.16 12.51
N LEU A 180 3.97 20.70 13.18
CA LEU A 180 4.77 19.57 12.69
C LEU A 180 3.94 18.29 12.65
N TRP A 181 3.08 18.05 13.64
CA TRP A 181 2.14 16.93 13.63
C TRP A 181 1.25 16.99 12.39
N ALA A 182 0.67 18.15 12.09
CA ALA A 182 -0.17 18.33 10.90
C ALA A 182 0.60 18.07 9.61
N LEU A 183 1.81 18.62 9.45
CA LEU A 183 2.65 18.42 8.26
C LEU A 183 3.01 16.93 8.06
N VAL A 184 3.34 16.22 9.14
CA VAL A 184 3.64 14.78 9.10
C VAL A 184 2.39 13.97 8.73
N CYS A 185 1.23 14.27 9.32
CA CYS A 185 -0.04 13.62 8.98
C CYS A 185 -0.47 13.84 7.53
N ILE A 186 -0.30 15.08 7.03
CA ILE A 186 -0.58 15.46 5.65
C ILE A 186 0.26 14.61 4.69
N THR A 187 1.57 14.62 4.92
CA THR A 187 2.53 13.99 4.02
C THR A 187 2.39 12.47 4.07
N TRP A 188 2.21 11.90 5.26
CA TRP A 188 1.90 10.49 5.42
C TRP A 188 0.61 10.10 4.70
N GLY A 189 -0.46 10.91 4.82
CA GLY A 189 -1.72 10.66 4.14
C GLY A 189 -1.53 10.54 2.63
N LEU A 190 -0.70 11.40 2.04
CA LEU A 190 -0.40 11.40 0.61
C LEU A 190 0.44 10.18 0.21
N HIS A 191 1.47 9.87 0.99
CA HIS A 191 2.34 8.71 0.80
C HIS A 191 1.57 7.40 0.89
N SER A 192 0.61 7.33 1.82
CA SER A 192 -0.29 6.19 1.99
C SER A 192 -1.20 5.99 0.78
N CYS A 193 -1.44 7.04 -0.03
CA CYS A 193 -2.17 6.96 -1.29
C CYS A 193 -1.26 6.58 -2.48
N GLY A 194 0.04 6.40 -2.25
CA GLY A 194 1.01 6.03 -3.28
C GLY A 194 1.61 7.22 -4.05
N PHE A 195 1.43 8.45 -3.56
CA PHE A 195 1.93 9.66 -4.22
C PHE A 195 3.02 10.35 -3.41
N VAL A 196 3.78 11.21 -4.09
CA VAL A 196 4.76 12.14 -3.53
C VAL A 196 4.44 13.54 -4.04
N HIS A 197 4.59 14.56 -3.21
CA HIS A 197 4.21 15.93 -3.57
C HIS A 197 5.32 16.68 -4.30
N MET A 198 6.58 16.48 -3.88
CA MET A 198 7.82 17.08 -4.41
C MET A 198 7.98 18.60 -4.26
N ASP A 199 6.90 19.34 -3.97
CA ASP A 199 6.95 20.78 -3.71
C ASP A 199 6.23 21.17 -2.42
N ILE A 200 6.46 20.43 -1.32
CA ILE A 200 5.92 20.84 0.00
C ILE A 200 6.71 22.07 0.46
N LYS A 201 5.99 23.18 0.64
CA LYS A 201 6.52 24.45 1.13
C LYS A 201 5.44 25.23 1.88
N PRO A 202 5.77 26.22 2.72
CA PRO A 202 4.75 26.95 3.50
C PRO A 202 3.66 27.63 2.68
N LEU A 203 3.94 27.98 1.42
CA LEU A 203 2.92 28.52 0.51
C LEU A 203 1.82 27.51 0.17
N ASN A 204 2.15 26.22 0.15
CA ASN A 204 1.25 25.12 -0.22
C ASN A 204 0.53 24.51 1.00
N ILE A 205 0.68 25.09 2.18
CA ILE A 205 0.02 24.67 3.42
C ILE A 205 -0.91 25.80 3.87
N VAL A 206 -2.21 25.54 3.97
CA VAL A 206 -3.21 26.58 4.30
C VAL A 206 -4.00 26.23 5.55
N LYS A 207 -4.34 27.24 6.34
CA LYS A 207 -5.31 27.11 7.43
C LYS A 207 -6.70 27.01 6.82
N VAL A 208 -7.45 25.99 7.18
CA VAL A 208 -8.88 25.90 6.90
C VAL A 208 -9.63 26.13 8.21
N SER A 209 -10.48 27.15 8.23
CA SER A 209 -11.40 27.37 9.35
C SER A 209 -12.40 26.22 9.39
N ARG A 210 -12.43 25.46 10.48
CA ARG A 210 -13.58 24.60 10.73
C ARG A 210 -14.79 25.51 10.89
N VAL A 211 -15.79 25.29 10.05
CA VAL A 211 -17.13 25.80 10.34
C VAL A 211 -17.52 25.06 11.61
N ASP A 212 -17.50 25.74 12.75
CA ASP A 212 -18.08 25.19 13.97
C ASP A 212 -19.48 24.74 13.57
N GLU A 213 -19.74 23.42 13.56
CA GLU A 213 -21.11 22.94 13.39
C GLU A 213 -21.95 23.73 14.40
N PRO A 214 -23.06 24.35 13.99
CA PRO A 214 -23.84 25.18 14.88
C PRO A 214 -24.22 24.32 16.08
N VAL A 215 -23.54 24.57 17.21
CA VAL A 215 -23.80 23.92 18.48
C VAL A 215 -25.29 24.09 18.68
N GLY A 216 -26.04 22.98 18.65
CA GLY A 216 -27.49 23.00 18.78
C GLY A 216 -27.88 23.90 19.97
N PRO A 217 -29.02 24.61 19.90
CA PRO A 217 -29.38 25.59 20.92
C PRO A 217 -29.21 24.95 22.29
N ALA A 218 -28.33 25.54 23.11
CA ALA A 218 -27.98 25.01 24.41
C ALA A 218 -29.26 24.60 25.16
N PRO A 219 -29.30 23.41 25.79
CA PRO A 219 -30.46 22.99 26.55
C PRO A 219 -30.79 24.09 27.56
N THR A 220 -31.97 24.68 27.43
CA THR A 220 -32.44 25.75 28.31
C THR A 220 -32.52 25.19 29.73
N SER A 221 -31.52 25.50 30.55
CA SER A 221 -31.53 25.15 31.97
C SER A 221 -32.77 25.76 32.63
N PRO A 222 -33.46 25.01 33.51
CA PRO A 222 -34.66 25.48 34.17
C PRO A 222 -34.33 26.65 35.10
N LEU A 223 -35.06 27.74 34.91
CA LEU A 223 -35.06 28.94 35.74
C LEU A 223 -35.15 28.57 37.23
N SER A 224 -34.09 28.88 37.98
CA SER A 224 -34.17 28.96 39.44
C SER A 224 -34.43 30.41 39.86
N PRO A 225 -35.37 30.66 40.79
CA PRO A 225 -35.83 31.99 41.13
C PRO A 225 -34.82 32.74 41.99
N THR A 226 -34.72 34.02 41.68
CA THR A 226 -34.06 35.10 42.41
C THR A 226 -34.43 35.16 43.89
N ASN A 227 -33.46 35.43 44.77
CA ASN A 227 -33.67 36.28 45.94
C ASN A 227 -32.38 36.90 46.53
N SER A 228 -32.30 38.23 46.35
CA SER A 228 -31.83 39.30 47.24
C SER A 228 -30.38 39.38 47.79
N PRO A 229 -29.81 40.60 47.89
CA PRO A 229 -28.45 40.87 48.34
C PRO A 229 -28.37 41.17 49.84
N LYS A 230 -27.25 40.80 50.48
CA LYS A 230 -26.79 41.43 51.72
C LYS A 230 -25.32 41.78 51.66
N SER A 231 -25.07 43.03 52.04
CA SER A 231 -23.83 43.75 52.23
C SER A 231 -23.05 43.32 53.48
N ASN A 232 -21.75 43.69 53.47
CA ASN A 232 -20.76 43.85 54.55
C ASN A 232 -19.59 42.86 54.42
N SER A 233 -18.37 43.13 54.85
CA SER A 233 -17.54 44.33 55.00
C SER A 233 -16.17 43.83 55.48
N GLN A 234 -15.09 44.32 54.86
CA GLN A 234 -13.73 44.43 55.41
C GLN A 234 -12.84 43.17 55.62
N PRO A 235 -11.50 43.38 55.71
CA PRO A 235 -10.48 42.45 55.25
C PRO A 235 -9.75 41.77 56.41
N ASP A 236 -9.21 40.57 56.18
CA ASP A 236 -8.06 40.10 56.96
C ASP A 236 -7.24 39.08 56.16
N GLY A 237 -5.93 39.22 56.28
CA GLY A 237 -4.93 38.39 55.63
C GLY A 237 -4.83 37.00 56.23
N GLY A 238 -4.37 36.06 55.41
CA GLY A 238 -4.08 34.70 55.83
C GLY A 238 -3.43 33.90 54.71
N TYR A 239 -2.10 33.87 54.73
CA TYR A 239 -1.29 32.85 54.08
C TYR A 239 -1.73 31.46 54.55
N TRP A 240 -2.23 30.60 53.65
CA TRP A 240 -2.10 29.15 53.74
C TRP A 240 -2.08 28.57 52.31
N SER A 241 -0.94 27.99 51.99
CA SER A 241 -0.73 27.01 50.93
C SER A 241 -1.67 25.82 51.12
N ASN A 242 -2.45 25.50 50.08
CA ASN A 242 -2.95 24.16 49.83
C ASN A 242 -2.98 23.97 48.31
N GLU A 243 -2.15 23.05 47.84
CA GLU A 243 -2.32 22.34 46.58
C GLU A 243 -3.71 21.70 46.63
N SER A 244 -4.69 22.36 46.02
CA SER A 244 -5.93 21.70 45.62
C SER A 244 -5.59 20.83 44.43
N GLU A 245 -5.63 19.52 44.62
CA GLU A 245 -5.86 18.56 43.55
C GLU A 245 -7.02 19.09 42.71
N GLU A 246 -6.71 19.60 41.51
CA GLU A 246 -7.70 19.88 40.50
C GLU A 246 -8.33 18.52 40.17
N GLU A 247 -9.52 18.26 40.71
CA GLU A 247 -10.40 17.22 40.18
C GLU A 247 -10.57 17.53 38.69
N GLU A 248 -9.87 16.77 37.85
CA GLU A 248 -10.06 16.76 36.41
C GLU A 248 -11.54 16.45 36.13
N ILE A 249 -12.31 17.52 35.90
CA ILE A 249 -13.65 17.41 35.36
C ILE A 249 -13.51 16.61 34.06
N PRO A 250 -14.22 15.48 33.89
CA PRO A 250 -14.12 14.68 32.68
C PRO A 250 -14.53 15.56 31.50
N ILE A 251 -13.53 15.96 30.73
CA ILE A 251 -13.70 16.78 29.53
C ILE A 251 -14.59 15.96 28.60
N SER A 252 -15.77 16.48 28.25
CA SER A 252 -16.63 15.78 27.29
C SER A 252 -15.86 15.63 25.97
N PRO A 253 -16.00 14.51 25.23
CA PRO A 253 -15.34 14.33 23.92
C PRO A 253 -15.60 15.49 22.95
N GLU A 254 -16.75 16.15 23.06
CA GLU A 254 -17.11 17.37 22.30
C GLU A 254 -16.25 18.58 22.70
N CYS A 255 -15.85 18.69 23.97
CA CYS A 255 -15.00 19.77 24.47
C CYS A 255 -13.50 19.57 24.14
N ILE A 256 -13.07 18.33 23.83
CA ILE A 256 -11.73 18.06 23.26
C ILE A 256 -11.68 18.49 21.78
N ARG A 257 -12.77 18.26 21.02
CA ARG A 257 -12.88 18.75 19.62
C ARG A 257 -12.95 20.27 19.50
N ALA A 258 -13.45 20.97 20.51
CA ALA A 258 -13.85 22.37 20.40
C ALA A 258 -12.79 23.42 20.77
N LYS A 259 -11.62 23.04 21.33
CA LYS A 259 -10.79 24.06 22.01
C LYS A 259 -9.74 24.81 21.18
N THR A 260 -9.32 24.33 20.02
CA THR A 260 -8.56 25.13 19.02
C THR A 260 -8.26 24.23 17.82
N CYS A 261 -9.08 24.19 16.78
CA CYS A 261 -8.76 23.32 15.63
C CYS A 261 -8.72 24.11 14.32
N VAL A 262 -7.78 25.06 14.28
CA VAL A 262 -7.19 25.46 13.01
C VAL A 262 -6.59 24.20 12.40
N GLN A 263 -7.09 23.84 11.22
CA GLN A 263 -6.63 22.66 10.52
C GLN A 263 -5.74 23.09 9.36
N TRP A 264 -4.46 22.73 9.42
CA TRP A 264 -3.57 22.86 8.28
C TRP A 264 -3.93 21.80 7.24
N LYS A 265 -4.01 22.21 5.97
CA LYS A 265 -4.24 21.33 4.83
C LYS A 265 -3.30 21.65 3.69
N LEU A 266 -2.95 20.63 2.92
CA LEU A 266 -2.15 20.76 1.71
C LEU A 266 -3.01 21.15 0.51
N ILE A 267 -2.46 22.04 -0.31
CA ILE A 267 -2.97 22.44 -1.63
C ILE A 267 -1.93 22.15 -2.71
N ASP A 268 -2.33 22.36 -3.96
CA ASP A 268 -1.45 22.41 -5.13
C ASP A 268 -0.71 21.13 -5.52
N PHE A 269 -1.46 20.13 -6.02
CA PHE A 269 -0.93 18.84 -6.47
C PHE A 269 -0.39 18.83 -7.92
N ASP A 270 -0.14 20.00 -8.52
CA ASP A 270 0.29 20.08 -9.92
C ASP A 270 1.66 19.41 -10.14
N GLY A 271 2.54 19.49 -9.13
CA GLY A 271 3.86 18.87 -9.13
C GLY A 271 3.89 17.48 -8.51
N ALA A 272 2.76 16.89 -8.12
CA ALA A 272 2.74 15.62 -7.43
C ALA A 272 2.76 14.42 -8.41
N SER A 273 3.46 13.36 -8.04
CA SER A 273 3.71 12.18 -8.88
C SER A 273 3.51 10.88 -8.13
N GLN A 274 3.45 9.76 -8.85
CA GLN A 274 3.41 8.45 -8.21
C GLN A 274 4.75 8.14 -7.56
N ALA A 275 4.75 7.61 -6.34
CA ALA A 275 5.98 7.21 -5.66
C ALA A 275 6.69 6.10 -6.47
N GLY A 276 7.98 6.30 -6.78
CA GLY A 276 8.79 5.42 -7.61
C GLY A 276 8.67 5.67 -9.12
N GLU A 277 7.86 6.65 -9.54
CA GLU A 277 7.79 7.07 -10.94
C GLU A 277 9.09 7.74 -11.37
N VAL A 278 9.52 7.47 -12.60
CA VAL A 278 10.66 8.14 -13.23
C VAL A 278 10.13 9.40 -13.93
N ILE A 279 10.64 10.56 -13.55
CA ILE A 279 10.16 11.88 -13.98
C ILE A 279 11.27 12.58 -14.75
N ALA A 280 10.92 13.14 -15.90
CA ALA A 280 11.83 14.02 -16.63
C ALA A 280 12.19 15.26 -15.79
N LEU A 281 13.49 15.51 -15.62
CA LEU A 281 13.96 16.73 -14.97
C LEU A 281 13.52 17.97 -15.75
N ALA A 282 13.45 17.86 -17.07
CA ALA A 282 12.91 18.90 -17.95
C ALA A 282 11.43 19.17 -17.64
N GLY A 283 11.15 20.33 -17.04
CA GLY A 283 9.80 20.76 -16.69
C GLY A 283 9.41 20.53 -15.22
N THR A 284 10.31 19.95 -14.41
CA THR A 284 10.10 19.86 -12.97
C THR A 284 10.27 21.24 -12.34
N THR A 285 9.23 21.74 -11.68
CA THR A 285 9.29 22.98 -10.91
C THR A 285 9.72 22.69 -9.49
N TYR A 286 10.69 23.45 -8.99
CA TYR A 286 11.19 23.31 -7.62
C TYR A 286 11.45 24.67 -7.00
N THR A 287 11.44 24.69 -5.67
CA THR A 287 11.81 25.87 -4.88
C THR A 287 13.18 25.60 -4.22
N PRO A 288 14.29 26.25 -4.65
CA PRO A 288 15.65 25.86 -4.28
C PRO A 288 15.87 25.65 -2.78
N VAL A 289 15.38 26.56 -1.93
CA VAL A 289 15.61 26.52 -0.47
C VAL A 289 14.83 25.43 0.27
N TYR A 290 13.92 24.72 -0.40
CA TYR A 290 13.26 23.52 0.14
C TYR A 290 13.65 22.25 -0.62
N MET A 291 14.44 22.36 -1.70
CA MET A 291 14.76 21.24 -2.58
C MET A 291 15.44 20.10 -1.80
N PRO A 292 15.04 18.83 -2.04
CA PRO A 292 15.73 17.69 -1.45
C PRO A 292 17.10 17.45 -2.12
N PRO A 293 18.14 17.03 -1.37
CA PRO A 293 19.51 16.84 -1.88
C PRO A 293 19.62 15.87 -3.04
N GLU A 294 18.81 14.81 -3.05
CA GLU A 294 18.80 13.83 -4.14
C GLU A 294 18.28 14.41 -5.47
N LEU A 295 17.37 15.38 -5.45
CA LEU A 295 16.94 16.10 -6.65
C LEU A 295 18.04 17.06 -7.11
N ALA A 296 18.68 17.75 -6.17
CA ALA A 296 19.82 18.62 -6.46
C ALA A 296 20.97 17.82 -7.10
N LEU A 297 21.22 16.60 -6.62
CA LEU A 297 22.23 15.69 -7.16
C LEU A 297 21.92 15.32 -8.61
N SER A 298 20.69 14.90 -8.93
CA SER A 298 20.32 14.56 -10.30
C SER A 298 20.46 15.74 -11.26
N ILE A 299 20.12 16.97 -10.82
CA ILE A 299 20.35 18.18 -11.61
C ILE A 299 21.86 18.41 -11.82
N CYS A 300 22.67 18.27 -10.77
CA CYS A 300 24.13 18.46 -10.87
C CYS A 300 24.82 17.43 -11.77
N CYS A 301 24.29 16.20 -11.80
CA CYS A 301 24.78 15.12 -12.66
C CYS A 301 24.35 15.29 -14.12
N ASN A 302 23.50 16.27 -14.44
CA ASN A 302 22.82 16.41 -15.72
C ASN A 302 22.07 15.14 -16.13
N ASP A 303 21.43 14.50 -15.16
CA ASP A 303 20.51 13.40 -15.47
C ASP A 303 19.36 13.95 -16.33
N GLU A 304 18.77 13.11 -17.18
CA GLU A 304 17.55 13.49 -17.93
C GLU A 304 16.30 13.28 -17.08
N GLU A 305 16.37 12.34 -16.13
CA GLU A 305 15.25 11.86 -15.34
C GLU A 305 15.68 11.55 -13.90
N PHE A 306 14.72 11.53 -12.97
CA PHE A 306 14.94 11.12 -11.59
C PHE A 306 13.74 10.33 -11.06
N THR A 307 13.95 9.54 -10.02
CA THR A 307 12.88 8.74 -9.41
C THR A 307 12.20 9.50 -8.27
N ALA A 308 10.89 9.66 -8.34
CA ALA A 308 10.07 10.33 -7.34
C ALA A 308 10.09 9.56 -6.01
N SER A 309 10.79 10.07 -4.99
CA SER A 309 10.93 9.40 -3.70
C SER A 309 10.07 10.04 -2.62
N ARG A 310 9.43 9.23 -1.77
CA ARG A 310 8.70 9.72 -0.58
C ARG A 310 9.60 10.49 0.38
N LEU A 311 10.88 10.17 0.39
CA LEU A 311 11.86 10.79 1.29
C LEU A 311 12.14 12.25 0.91
N MET A 312 11.84 12.65 -0.33
CA MET A 312 11.90 14.05 -0.76
C MET A 312 10.93 14.91 0.07
N ASP A 313 9.69 14.46 0.22
CA ASP A 313 8.69 15.17 1.02
C ASP A 313 9.07 15.20 2.51
N VAL A 314 9.78 14.19 3.02
CA VAL A 314 10.29 14.21 4.41
C VAL A 314 11.24 15.38 4.62
N TRP A 315 12.19 15.55 3.70
CA TRP A 315 13.08 16.68 3.71
C TRP A 315 12.31 18.01 3.63
N ASN A 316 11.37 18.12 2.69
CA ASN A 316 10.57 19.32 2.52
C ASN A 316 9.80 19.71 3.81
N VAL A 317 9.22 18.73 4.51
CA VAL A 317 8.53 18.97 5.81
C VAL A 317 9.51 19.48 6.86
N GLY A 318 10.70 18.88 6.96
CA GLY A 318 11.74 19.35 7.87
C GLY A 318 12.10 20.81 7.60
N MET A 319 12.26 21.18 6.32
CA MET A 319 12.55 22.56 5.91
C MET A 319 11.42 23.54 6.22
N CYS A 320 10.16 23.15 5.97
CA CYS A 320 8.99 23.95 6.34
C CYS A 320 8.94 24.22 7.84
N PHE A 321 9.22 23.21 8.65
CA PHE A 321 9.21 23.35 10.09
C PHE A 321 10.38 24.22 10.60
N MET A 322 11.58 24.06 10.03
CA MET A 322 12.71 24.91 10.36
C MET A 322 12.42 26.38 10.07
N GLN A 323 11.73 26.69 8.97
CA GLN A 323 11.27 28.05 8.72
C GLN A 323 10.28 28.55 9.77
N ALA A 324 9.40 27.69 10.29
CA ALA A 324 8.49 28.09 11.37
C ALA A 324 9.23 28.41 12.67
N VAL A 325 10.33 27.71 12.95
CA VAL A 325 11.20 27.96 14.12
C VAL A 325 12.01 29.26 13.94
N LEU A 326 12.59 29.45 12.75
CA LEU A 326 13.50 30.55 12.46
C LEU A 326 12.80 31.83 12.00
N LEU A 327 11.54 31.73 11.57
CA LEU A 327 10.77 32.76 10.84
C LEU A 327 11.47 33.25 9.57
N ALA A 328 12.32 32.40 8.98
CA ALA A 328 13.04 32.61 7.73
C ALA A 328 13.42 31.26 7.11
N PRO A 329 13.46 31.11 5.78
CA PRO A 329 13.84 29.84 5.17
C PRO A 329 15.28 29.46 5.56
N MET A 330 15.46 28.24 6.06
CA MET A 330 16.72 27.81 6.68
C MET A 330 17.93 27.90 5.73
N LEU A 331 17.71 27.58 4.44
CA LEU A 331 18.77 27.55 3.44
C LEU A 331 18.97 28.88 2.71
N GLU A 332 18.11 29.88 2.92
CA GLU A 332 18.22 31.19 2.25
C GLU A 332 19.57 31.86 2.49
N PRO A 333 20.13 31.92 3.72
CA PRO A 333 21.40 32.61 3.95
C PRO A 333 22.57 32.00 3.17
N GLU A 334 22.63 30.66 3.05
CA GLU A 334 23.69 30.00 2.29
C GLU A 334 23.47 30.16 0.78
N TYR A 335 22.20 30.15 0.33
CA TYR A 335 21.85 30.41 -1.06
C TYR A 335 22.23 31.83 -1.49
N GLU A 336 21.86 32.85 -0.71
CA GLU A 336 22.22 34.25 -0.95
C GLU A 336 23.74 34.45 -0.95
N LYS A 337 24.44 33.88 0.03
CA LYS A 337 25.91 33.94 0.12
C LYS A 337 26.59 33.38 -1.13
N LEU A 338 26.16 32.22 -1.62
CA LEU A 338 26.70 31.65 -2.85
C LEU A 338 26.34 32.49 -4.07
N ARG A 339 25.16 33.13 -4.06
CA ARG A 339 24.71 34.01 -5.14
C ARG A 339 25.47 35.32 -5.23
N GLU A 340 25.93 35.86 -4.11
CA GLU A 340 26.82 37.03 -4.11
C GLU A 340 28.24 36.68 -4.58
N GLN A 341 28.70 35.45 -4.36
CA GLN A 341 30.08 35.04 -4.62
C GLN A 341 30.35 34.54 -6.04
N TYR A 342 29.37 33.92 -6.69
CA TYR A 342 29.58 33.22 -7.96
C TYR A 342 28.61 33.65 -9.06
N LEU A 343 29.13 33.83 -10.28
CA LEU A 343 28.33 33.79 -11.50
C LEU A 343 27.87 32.34 -11.73
N GLY A 344 26.56 32.08 -11.81
CA GLY A 344 26.02 30.71 -11.81
C GLY A 344 25.77 30.16 -10.39
N ALA A 345 25.26 31.03 -9.52
CA ALA A 345 24.95 30.74 -8.11
C ALA A 345 24.15 29.46 -7.89
N ASP A 346 23.15 29.21 -8.74
CA ASP A 346 22.23 28.09 -8.60
C ASP A 346 22.99 26.77 -8.71
N ASP A 347 23.86 26.61 -9.70
CA ASP A 347 24.68 25.41 -9.86
C ASP A 347 25.58 25.16 -8.64
N GLN A 348 26.12 26.23 -8.03
CA GLN A 348 26.99 26.12 -6.87
C GLN A 348 26.21 25.76 -5.61
N PHE A 349 25.02 26.33 -5.43
CA PHE A 349 24.11 25.97 -4.34
C PHE A 349 23.63 24.52 -4.46
N LEU A 350 23.25 24.08 -5.67
CA LEU A 350 22.83 22.71 -5.92
C LEU A 350 23.96 21.71 -5.63
N LYS A 351 25.21 22.01 -6.02
CA LYS A 351 26.38 21.18 -5.67
C LYS A 351 26.61 21.11 -4.17
N TRP A 352 26.50 22.24 -3.47
CA TRP A 352 26.62 22.27 -2.01
C TRP A 352 25.51 21.44 -1.34
N LEU A 353 24.29 21.55 -1.85
CA LEU A 353 23.14 20.84 -1.34
C LEU A 353 23.28 19.32 -1.56
N ALA A 354 23.73 18.91 -2.76
CA ALA A 354 23.99 17.52 -3.14
C ALA A 354 25.16 16.87 -2.38
N ASP A 355 26.09 17.64 -1.81
CA ASP A 355 27.21 17.11 -1.03
C ASP A 355 26.72 16.51 0.30
N SER A 356 26.69 15.17 0.37
CA SER A 356 26.20 14.39 1.52
C SER A 356 27.07 14.46 2.77
N LEU A 357 28.30 14.97 2.68
CA LEU A 357 29.23 15.01 3.81
C LEU A 357 28.97 16.17 4.79
N LEU A 358 28.19 17.17 4.36
CA LEU A 358 27.93 18.37 5.17
C LEU A 358 26.59 18.24 5.91
N PRO A 359 26.58 18.26 7.25
CA PRO A 359 25.33 18.29 8.00
C PRO A 359 24.60 19.60 7.73
N VAL A 360 23.27 19.52 7.69
CA VAL A 360 22.39 20.67 7.45
C VAL A 360 22.17 21.46 8.74
N LEU A 361 21.98 20.74 9.85
CA LEU A 361 21.85 21.33 11.19
C LEU A 361 23.25 21.49 11.79
N ASP A 362 23.67 22.74 11.98
CA ASP A 362 24.90 23.02 12.72
C ASP A 362 24.69 22.92 14.24
N ALA A 363 25.78 22.91 15.00
CA ALA A 363 25.74 22.76 16.45
C ALA A 363 24.94 23.88 17.16
N GLN A 364 24.93 25.09 16.60
CA GLN A 364 24.18 26.22 17.16
C GLN A 364 22.66 26.04 16.96
N THR A 365 22.26 25.58 15.77
CA THR A 365 20.88 25.27 15.43
C THR A 365 20.38 24.11 16.26
N GLN A 366 21.19 23.04 16.42
CA GLN A 366 20.89 21.92 17.30
C GLN A 366 20.70 22.37 18.75
N ALA A 367 21.58 23.22 19.27
CA ALA A 367 21.43 23.76 20.63
C ALA A 367 20.11 24.54 20.78
N SER A 368 19.78 25.39 19.80
CA SER A 368 18.55 26.19 19.79
C SER A 368 17.28 25.32 19.72
N LEU A 369 17.32 24.21 18.98
CA LEU A 369 16.21 23.24 18.92
C LEU A 369 16.08 22.44 20.22
N ASN A 370 17.20 22.06 20.84
CA ASN A 370 17.20 21.38 22.13
C ASN A 370 16.62 22.26 23.25
N ASP A 371 16.82 23.57 23.18
CA ASP A 371 16.22 24.53 24.12
C ASP A 371 14.68 24.62 23.96
N ILE A 372 14.15 24.33 22.77
CA ILE A 372 12.70 24.24 22.52
C ILE A 372 12.16 22.90 23.05
N ASP A 373 12.68 21.79 22.52
CA ASP A 373 12.36 20.42 22.95
C ASP A 373 13.44 19.46 22.40
N PRO A 374 14.19 18.72 23.24
CA PRO A 374 15.19 17.77 22.75
C PRO A 374 14.62 16.71 21.78
N GLN A 375 13.34 16.36 21.93
CA GLN A 375 12.69 15.42 21.02
C GLN A 375 12.39 16.02 19.64
N VAL A 376 12.18 17.35 19.53
CA VAL A 376 12.04 17.96 18.19
C VAL A 376 13.38 18.02 17.47
N CYS A 377 14.47 18.29 18.21
CA CYS A 377 15.83 18.24 17.66
C CYS A 377 16.13 16.85 17.09
N SER A 378 15.92 15.80 17.88
CA SER A 378 16.15 14.40 17.45
C SER A 378 15.29 14.00 16.25
N LEU A 379 14.02 14.45 16.19
CA LEU A 379 13.17 14.19 15.04
C LEU A 379 13.72 14.87 13.77
N LEU A 380 14.07 16.15 13.85
CA LEU A 380 14.59 16.91 12.71
C LEU A 380 15.94 16.40 12.22
N GLU A 381 16.81 15.94 13.11
CA GLU A 381 18.06 15.27 12.73
C GLU A 381 17.82 14.04 11.87
N SER A 382 16.70 13.33 12.07
CA SER A 382 16.32 12.17 11.24
C SER A 382 15.63 12.55 9.92
N MET A 383 15.01 13.74 9.84
CA MET A 383 14.32 14.22 8.65
C MET A 383 15.25 14.98 7.69
N LEU A 384 16.20 15.73 8.22
CA LEU A 384 17.14 16.59 7.48
C LEU A 384 18.48 15.90 7.23
N VAL A 385 18.44 14.58 6.99
CA VAL A 385 19.59 13.79 6.55
C VAL A 385 19.73 13.94 5.04
N LYS A 386 20.91 14.35 4.56
CA LYS A 386 21.12 14.54 3.12
C LYS A 386 21.04 13.25 2.33
N ASP A 387 21.65 12.20 2.86
CA ASP A 387 21.54 10.85 2.28
C ASP A 387 20.13 10.28 2.53
N PRO A 388 19.32 10.06 1.47
CA PRO A 388 17.98 9.52 1.63
C PRO A 388 17.97 8.11 2.24
N GLU A 389 18.99 7.28 2.07
CA GLU A 389 19.01 5.92 2.66
C GLU A 389 18.98 5.93 4.19
N HIS A 390 19.49 7.01 4.79
CA HIS A 390 19.56 7.22 6.23
C HIS A 390 18.44 8.14 6.75
N ARG A 391 17.63 8.71 5.86
CA ARG A 391 16.53 9.62 6.20
C ARG A 391 15.33 8.83 6.72
N ALA A 392 14.74 9.29 7.81
CA ALA A 392 13.53 8.68 8.36
C ALA A 392 12.37 8.76 7.37
N CYS A 393 11.55 7.71 7.26
CA CYS A 393 10.29 7.81 6.53
C CYS A 393 9.20 8.48 7.39
N MET A 394 8.11 8.92 6.76
CA MET A 394 6.98 9.57 7.46
C MET A 394 6.36 8.72 8.56
N ALA A 395 6.39 7.40 8.39
CA ALA A 395 5.91 6.50 9.42
C ALA A 395 6.77 6.51 10.69
N SER A 396 8.10 6.48 10.52
CA SER A 396 9.03 6.63 11.64
C SER A 396 8.84 7.97 12.34
N CYS A 397 8.58 9.04 11.57
CA CYS A 397 8.23 10.35 12.10
C CYS A 397 6.94 10.30 12.94
N LEU A 398 5.87 9.65 12.44
CA LEU A 398 4.59 9.51 13.17
C LEU A 398 4.74 8.78 14.51
N THR A 399 5.63 7.79 14.60
CA THR A 399 5.90 7.05 15.84
C THR A 399 6.90 7.71 16.77
N HIS A 400 7.57 8.78 16.33
CA HIS A 400 8.61 9.46 17.11
C HIS A 400 8.08 9.88 18.50
N PRO A 401 8.86 9.76 19.59
CA PRO A 401 8.42 10.13 20.95
C PRO A 401 7.83 11.54 21.07
N TYR A 402 8.31 12.47 20.24
CA TYR A 402 7.79 13.84 20.18
C TYR A 402 6.26 13.87 20.05
N PHE A 403 5.65 13.01 19.25
CA PHE A 403 4.20 12.98 19.03
C PHE A 403 3.41 12.05 19.96
N LYS A 404 4.00 11.56 21.04
CA LYS A 404 3.31 10.61 21.94
C LYS A 404 1.94 11.13 22.40
N ALA A 405 1.87 12.39 22.84
CA ALA A 405 0.62 13.00 23.31
C ALA A 405 -0.45 13.10 22.20
N HIS A 406 -0.05 13.50 20.99
CA HIS A 406 -0.94 13.57 19.82
C HIS A 406 -1.48 12.20 19.42
N ARG A 407 -0.63 11.18 19.40
CA ARG A 407 -1.06 9.80 19.15
C ARG A 407 -2.06 9.33 20.20
N GLU A 408 -1.78 9.54 21.48
CA GLU A 408 -2.67 9.14 22.57
C GLU A 408 -4.00 9.91 22.54
N ALA A 409 -4.01 11.18 22.15
CA ALA A 409 -5.23 11.94 21.93
C ALA A 409 -6.05 11.37 20.76
N LEU A 410 -5.43 11.15 19.60
CA LEU A 410 -6.08 10.59 18.41
C LEU A 410 -6.71 9.21 18.71
N LEU A 411 -5.99 8.33 19.39
CA LEU A 411 -6.48 7.00 19.73
C LEU A 411 -7.62 7.03 20.75
N ARG A 412 -7.60 7.97 21.70
CA ARG A 412 -8.73 8.15 22.64
C ARG A 412 -9.98 8.61 21.91
N GLU A 413 -9.84 9.54 20.97
CA GLU A 413 -10.96 10.04 20.16
C GLU A 413 -11.57 8.96 19.27
N ASP A 414 -10.74 8.17 18.58
CA ASP A 414 -11.22 7.06 17.75
C ASP A 414 -11.95 6.00 18.59
N ASN A 415 -11.38 5.59 19.73
CA ASN A 415 -12.04 4.64 20.64
C ASN A 415 -13.40 5.18 21.14
N ALA A 416 -13.47 6.47 21.51
CA ALA A 416 -14.73 7.09 21.92
C ALA A 416 -15.77 7.11 20.78
N PHE A 417 -15.32 7.37 19.55
CA PHE A 417 -16.19 7.35 18.37
C PHE A 417 -16.70 5.93 18.06
N GLN A 418 -15.85 4.90 18.13
CA GLN A 418 -16.28 3.51 17.95
C GLN A 418 -17.30 3.09 19.02
N MET A 419 -17.09 3.48 20.29
CA MET A 419 -18.05 3.20 21.37
C MET A 419 -19.41 3.85 21.13
N LEU A 420 -19.46 5.11 20.65
CA LEU A 420 -20.73 5.77 20.33
C LEU A 420 -21.47 5.08 19.18
N LYS A 421 -20.73 4.63 18.16
CA LYS A 421 -21.30 3.91 17.02
C LYS A 421 -21.90 2.56 17.45
N GLU A 422 -21.24 1.83 18.33
CA GLU A 422 -21.76 0.57 18.90
C GLU A 422 -23.05 0.80 19.71
N ILE A 423 -23.14 1.89 20.47
CA ILE A 423 -24.34 2.25 21.24
C ILE A 423 -25.53 2.56 20.30
N ASP A 424 -25.30 3.30 19.22
CA ASP A 424 -26.34 3.63 18.24
C ASP A 424 -26.86 2.38 17.52
N GLU A 425 -25.97 1.48 17.08
CA GLU A 425 -26.32 0.21 16.44
C GLU A 425 -27.15 -0.70 17.39
N ASP A 426 -26.75 -0.79 18.66
CA ASP A 426 -27.48 -1.53 19.71
C ASP A 426 -28.89 -0.94 19.96
N SER A 427 -29.02 0.39 19.86
CA SER A 427 -30.29 1.10 20.06
C SER A 427 -31.27 0.87 18.89
N GLU A 428 -30.76 0.78 17.66
CA GLU A 428 -31.56 0.49 16.46
C GLU A 428 -32.01 -0.98 16.39
N GLU A 429 -31.19 -1.90 16.92
CA GLU A 429 -31.54 -3.32 16.99
C GLU A 429 -32.61 -3.60 18.06
N LYS A 430 -32.57 -2.86 19.18
CA LYS A 430 -33.52 -3.01 20.31
C LYS A 430 -34.82 -2.21 20.14
N ALA A 431 -34.94 -1.35 19.13
CA ALA A 431 -36.16 -0.59 18.88
C ALA A 431 -37.33 -1.51 18.46
N PRO A 432 -38.49 -1.50 19.15
CA PRO A 432 -39.61 -2.37 18.82
C PRO A 432 -40.13 -2.13 17.40
N LEU A 433 -40.50 -3.21 16.70
CA LEU A 433 -40.98 -3.19 15.30
C LEU A 433 -42.13 -2.19 15.04
N SER A 434 -42.89 -1.81 16.07
CA SER A 434 -43.96 -0.81 15.97
C SER A 434 -43.47 0.64 15.82
N GLN A 435 -42.21 0.95 16.12
CA GLN A 435 -41.65 2.30 15.99
C GLN A 435 -40.81 2.50 14.70
N LYS A 436 -40.44 1.42 14.00
CA LYS A 436 -39.65 1.49 12.75
C LYS A 436 -40.40 2.12 11.58
N SER A 437 -41.74 2.23 11.65
CA SER A 437 -42.54 2.80 10.56
C SER A 437 -42.78 4.31 10.63
N ALA A 438 -42.41 4.99 11.72
CA ALA A 438 -42.76 6.41 11.95
C ALA A 438 -41.61 7.41 11.76
N ARG A 439 -40.37 6.97 11.47
CA ARG A 439 -39.18 7.85 11.49
C ARG A 439 -38.43 8.01 10.16
N VAL A 440 -38.96 7.49 9.05
CA VAL A 440 -38.42 7.75 7.71
C VAL A 440 -39.21 8.90 7.07
N THR A 441 -38.90 10.13 7.43
CA THR A 441 -39.17 11.35 6.63
C THR A 441 -38.49 12.56 7.29
N ARG A 442 -37.16 12.62 7.19
CA ARG A 442 -36.45 13.92 7.15
C ARG A 442 -35.06 13.74 6.54
N SER A 443 -34.96 14.25 5.31
CA SER A 443 -33.75 14.63 4.57
C SER A 443 -32.68 13.58 4.31
N LYS A 444 -32.67 13.04 3.09
CA LYS A 444 -31.50 12.89 2.20
C LYS A 444 -32.01 12.35 0.85
N SER A 445 -32.21 13.24 -0.12
CA SER A 445 -32.45 12.86 -1.51
C SER A 445 -31.15 13.02 -2.29
N TRP A 446 -30.49 11.93 -2.68
CA TRP A 446 -29.78 11.83 -3.95
C TRP A 446 -29.82 10.36 -4.43
N ALA A 447 -30.29 10.24 -5.67
CA ALA A 447 -30.52 9.14 -6.59
C ALA A 447 -30.18 7.67 -6.22
N SER A 448 -31.25 6.88 -6.30
CA SER A 448 -31.32 5.44 -6.54
C SER A 448 -30.78 5.01 -7.91
N ASN A 449 -30.03 3.90 -7.97
CA ASN A 449 -30.27 2.76 -8.89
C ASN A 449 -29.25 1.62 -8.66
N ARG A 450 -29.68 0.53 -8.00
CA ARG A 450 -29.70 -0.88 -8.48
C ARG A 450 -29.80 -1.88 -7.32
N LEU A 451 -30.90 -2.66 -7.36
CA LEU A 451 -31.02 -3.99 -6.75
C LEU A 451 -29.93 -4.91 -7.34
N GLY A 452 -29.40 -5.95 -6.69
CA GLY A 452 -29.63 -6.57 -5.39
C GLY A 452 -28.88 -7.90 -5.38
N SER A 453 -28.50 -8.41 -4.21
CA SER A 453 -28.50 -9.85 -3.89
C SER A 453 -28.05 -10.04 -2.44
N LEU A 454 -28.93 -10.61 -1.64
CA LEU A 454 -28.73 -11.01 -0.25
C LEU A 454 -28.02 -12.37 -0.23
N SER A 455 -26.95 -12.49 0.56
CA SER A 455 -26.49 -13.78 1.07
C SER A 455 -26.22 -13.66 2.56
N LEU A 456 -27.09 -14.31 3.34
CA LEU A 456 -26.91 -14.60 4.77
C LEU A 456 -25.64 -15.42 4.99
N ILE A 457 -24.80 -15.01 5.95
CA ILE A 457 -23.87 -15.92 6.63
C ILE A 457 -23.88 -15.60 8.14
N PHE A 458 -24.05 -16.67 8.94
CA PHE A 458 -24.10 -16.70 10.39
C PHE A 458 -22.81 -16.14 11.05
N LYS A 459 -22.96 -15.23 12.02
CA LYS A 459 -21.88 -14.88 12.98
C LYS A 459 -21.87 -15.92 14.12
N ALA A 460 -20.76 -16.64 14.27
CA ALA A 460 -20.43 -17.35 15.50
C ALA A 460 -19.61 -16.42 16.41
N LYS A 461 -19.99 -16.34 17.69
CA LYS A 461 -19.42 -15.50 18.74
C LYS A 461 -18.07 -16.00 19.25
N ASP A 462 -17.22 -15.03 19.57
CA ASP A 462 -16.17 -14.98 20.61
C ASP A 462 -15.31 -16.22 20.92
N THR A 463 -14.00 -16.06 20.68
CA THR A 463 -12.98 -16.37 21.70
C THR A 463 -11.78 -15.41 21.57
N LYS A 464 -11.48 -14.71 22.66
CA LYS A 464 -10.29 -13.87 22.86
C LYS A 464 -9.01 -14.67 22.66
N LEU A 465 -8.13 -14.24 21.76
CA LEU A 465 -6.71 -14.64 21.70
C LEU A 465 -5.89 -13.58 20.94
N SER A 466 -5.71 -12.40 21.54
CA SER A 466 -4.74 -11.40 21.09
C SER A 466 -3.39 -11.68 21.76
N ASN A 467 -2.42 -12.22 21.02
CA ASN A 467 -0.97 -12.02 21.20
C ASN A 467 -0.18 -12.81 20.13
N PHE A 468 0.96 -12.24 19.69
CA PHE A 468 2.09 -12.81 18.90
C PHE A 468 2.20 -12.52 17.38
N ALA A 469 2.97 -11.47 17.06
CA ALA A 469 4.20 -11.41 16.24
C ALA A 469 4.27 -11.93 14.78
N ASP A 470 4.81 -11.03 13.94
CA ASP A 470 5.84 -11.08 12.87
C ASP A 470 5.71 -12.02 11.65
N ALA A 471 5.81 -11.41 10.45
CA ALA A 471 6.10 -12.05 9.17
C ALA A 471 6.82 -11.05 8.23
N VAL A 472 7.94 -11.46 7.62
CA VAL A 472 8.70 -10.72 6.60
C VAL A 472 8.59 -11.46 5.27
N ARG A 473 8.36 -10.74 4.16
CA ARG A 473 8.40 -11.26 2.79
C ARG A 473 9.73 -10.85 2.15
N LEU A 474 10.53 -11.80 1.69
CA LEU A 474 11.71 -11.55 0.87
C LEU A 474 11.34 -11.79 -0.61
N LEU A 475 11.73 -10.89 -1.50
CA LEU A 475 11.47 -11.01 -2.94
C LEU A 475 12.61 -11.79 -3.62
N PRO A 476 12.34 -12.56 -4.69
CA PRO A 476 13.32 -13.42 -5.36
C PRO A 476 14.53 -12.68 -5.95
N GLN A 477 14.41 -11.39 -6.27
CA GLN A 477 15.50 -10.61 -6.87
C GLN A 477 16.67 -10.31 -5.91
N ASP A 478 16.53 -10.54 -4.61
CA ASP A 478 17.55 -10.21 -3.61
C ASP A 478 18.46 -11.41 -3.23
N ASN A 479 18.35 -12.54 -3.96
CA ASN A 479 19.18 -13.73 -3.72
C ASN A 479 19.60 -14.38 -5.05
N ASP A 480 20.89 -14.33 -5.34
CA ASP A 480 21.54 -14.87 -6.56
C ASP A 480 21.50 -16.43 -6.67
N SER A 481 20.58 -17.10 -5.97
CA SER A 481 20.32 -18.52 -6.19
C SER A 481 18.91 -18.90 -5.75
N SER A 482 18.06 -19.22 -6.72
CA SER A 482 16.75 -19.90 -6.60
C SER A 482 15.66 -19.20 -5.78
N GLY A 483 14.50 -18.92 -6.39
CA GLY A 483 13.36 -18.28 -5.74
C GLY A 483 12.80 -19.10 -4.57
N PHE A 484 12.81 -18.54 -3.36
CA PHE A 484 12.20 -19.15 -2.18
C PHE A 484 11.00 -18.33 -1.68
N PHE A 485 9.95 -18.99 -1.20
CA PHE A 485 8.80 -18.38 -0.50
C PHE A 485 8.70 -18.88 0.97
N VAL A 486 8.08 -18.08 1.84
CA VAL A 486 7.97 -18.33 3.30
C VAL A 486 6.50 -18.49 3.74
N ALA A 487 6.17 -19.53 4.53
CA ALA A 487 4.86 -19.76 5.16
C ALA A 487 5.02 -20.32 6.60
N VAL A 488 4.07 -20.04 7.51
CA VAL A 488 4.17 -20.34 8.97
C VAL A 488 3.31 -21.54 9.37
N PHE A 489 3.88 -22.54 10.08
CA PHE A 489 3.18 -23.75 10.54
C PHE A 489 3.24 -23.97 12.06
N THR A 490 2.20 -24.58 12.62
CA THR A 490 2.21 -25.18 13.96
C THR A 490 2.06 -26.69 13.87
N LYS A 491 2.95 -27.44 14.53
CA LYS A 491 2.79 -28.90 14.72
C LYS A 491 1.66 -29.14 15.72
N ILE A 492 0.47 -29.47 15.23
CA ILE A 492 -0.63 -29.93 16.07
C ILE A 492 -0.38 -31.42 16.32
N ARG A 493 -0.26 -31.85 17.59
CA ARG A 493 -0.39 -33.28 17.90
C ARG A 493 -1.77 -33.71 17.42
N HIS A 494 -1.83 -34.67 16.51
CA HIS A 494 -3.07 -35.43 16.32
C HIS A 494 -3.42 -35.99 17.71
N TRP A 495 -4.42 -35.39 18.35
CA TRP A 495 -5.10 -36.06 19.45
C TRP A 495 -5.74 -37.25 18.77
N ASP A 496 -5.18 -38.43 19.01
CA ASP A 496 -5.64 -39.66 18.40
C ASP A 496 -7.15 -39.77 18.48
N ALA A 497 -7.70 -40.37 17.43
CA ALA A 497 -8.99 -41.02 17.46
C ALA A 497 -9.14 -41.82 18.76
N GLN A 498 -9.75 -41.20 19.77
CA GLN A 498 -10.34 -41.93 20.87
C GLN A 498 -11.61 -42.56 20.31
N PRO A 499 -11.76 -43.91 20.34
CA PRO A 499 -13.02 -44.52 20.00
C PRO A 499 -14.07 -43.98 20.96
N LEU A 500 -15.18 -43.46 20.41
CA LEU A 500 -16.35 -43.07 21.18
C LEU A 500 -16.81 -44.26 22.01
N SER A 501 -16.39 -44.31 23.28
CA SER A 501 -16.94 -45.20 24.29
C SER A 501 -17.57 -44.34 25.38
N ASN A 502 -18.89 -44.47 25.45
CA ASN A 502 -19.78 -44.18 26.57
C ASN A 502 -19.91 -42.71 27.03
N SER A 503 -20.97 -42.05 26.55
CA SER A 503 -21.89 -41.39 27.48
C SER A 503 -23.34 -41.65 27.07
N SER A 504 -23.99 -42.41 27.94
CA SER A 504 -25.43 -42.62 28.08
C SER A 504 -26.23 -41.32 28.06
N LEU A 505 -27.32 -41.28 27.28
CA LEU A 505 -28.69 -40.91 27.67
C LEU A 505 -29.55 -40.76 26.41
N LEU A 506 -30.32 -41.79 26.04
CA LEU A 506 -31.67 -41.70 25.49
C LEU A 506 -32.36 -43.08 25.61
N PRO A 507 -33.68 -43.14 25.88
CA PRO A 507 -34.38 -44.38 26.21
C PRO A 507 -34.81 -45.18 24.98
N ALA A 508 -34.96 -46.48 25.23
CA ALA A 508 -35.28 -47.55 24.31
C ALA A 508 -36.63 -47.39 23.58
N GLU A 509 -36.70 -47.89 22.33
CA GLU A 509 -37.78 -48.78 21.90
C GLU A 509 -37.46 -49.52 20.57
N ALA A 510 -37.78 -50.82 20.59
CA ALA A 510 -38.10 -51.73 19.48
C ALA A 510 -37.06 -52.00 18.35
N PHE A 511 -36.39 -53.15 18.41
CA PHE A 511 -36.76 -54.37 17.67
C PHE A 511 -35.76 -55.50 17.97
N ALA A 512 -36.29 -56.66 18.39
CA ALA A 512 -35.55 -57.87 18.73
C ALA A 512 -35.33 -58.78 17.50
N VAL A 513 -34.30 -59.63 17.55
CA VAL A 513 -34.15 -61.00 16.96
C VAL A 513 -32.65 -61.44 17.09
N PRO A 514 -32.32 -62.75 17.24
CA PRO A 514 -31.60 -63.21 18.44
C PRO A 514 -30.18 -63.77 18.23
N ALA A 515 -29.59 -64.06 19.40
CA ALA A 515 -28.26 -64.52 19.75
C ALA A 515 -27.61 -65.65 18.92
N LEU A 516 -26.28 -65.56 18.82
CA LEU A 516 -25.36 -66.69 18.77
C LEU A 516 -24.13 -66.39 19.66
N ALA A 517 -23.71 -67.42 20.40
CA ALA A 517 -22.80 -67.41 21.55
C ALA A 517 -21.32 -67.09 21.20
N PRO A 518 -20.47 -66.74 22.20
CA PRO A 518 -19.08 -66.40 21.95
C PRO A 518 -18.17 -67.63 22.05
N GLU A 519 -17.38 -67.88 21.01
CA GLU A 519 -16.21 -68.74 21.08
C GLU A 519 -14.95 -67.91 21.36
N LYS A 520 -14.25 -68.30 22.43
CA LYS A 520 -12.95 -67.78 22.83
C LYS A 520 -11.92 -68.17 21.78
N ALA A 521 -11.29 -67.19 21.13
CA ALA A 521 -10.04 -67.39 20.41
C ALA A 521 -9.01 -66.37 20.88
N THR A 522 -8.11 -66.85 21.73
CA THR A 522 -6.85 -66.21 22.08
C THR A 522 -5.99 -66.13 20.82
N VAL A 523 -5.81 -64.94 20.24
CA VAL A 523 -4.85 -64.73 19.15
C VAL A 523 -3.74 -63.81 19.65
N GLN A 524 -2.53 -64.34 19.52
CA GLN A 524 -1.25 -63.78 19.86
C GLN A 524 -1.01 -62.44 19.15
N ALA A 525 -0.25 -61.58 19.81
CA ALA A 525 0.29 -60.34 19.26
C ALA A 525 1.15 -60.63 18.01
N GLY A 526 0.51 -60.61 16.85
CA GLY A 526 1.16 -60.54 15.55
C GLY A 526 1.55 -59.11 15.27
N GLN A 527 2.83 -58.89 14.95
CA GLN A 527 3.40 -57.64 14.48
C GLN A 527 2.51 -57.02 13.40
N MET A 528 2.03 -55.80 13.65
CA MET A 528 1.57 -54.95 12.55
C MET A 528 2.75 -54.67 11.61
N PRO A 529 2.56 -54.74 10.30
CA PRO A 529 3.60 -54.34 9.36
C PRO A 529 3.89 -52.84 9.56
N LEU A 530 5.13 -52.51 9.94
CA LEU A 530 5.70 -51.19 9.76
C LEU A 530 5.70 -50.89 8.25
N GLY A 531 4.61 -50.34 7.75
CA GLY A 531 4.46 -50.01 6.33
C GLY A 531 3.47 -48.88 6.04
N ALA A 532 2.74 -48.38 7.04
CA ALA A 532 2.03 -47.12 6.90
C ALA A 532 3.02 -45.99 7.20
N VAL A 533 3.62 -45.42 6.16
CA VAL A 533 4.32 -44.13 6.27
C VAL A 533 3.32 -43.18 6.90
N ALA A 534 3.55 -42.78 8.15
CA ALA A 534 2.72 -41.80 8.81
C ALA A 534 2.77 -40.53 7.97
N THR A 535 1.68 -40.20 7.29
CA THR A 535 1.51 -38.94 6.57
C THR A 535 1.61 -37.83 7.59
N LEU A 536 2.79 -37.21 7.70
CA LEU A 536 2.98 -36.01 8.49
C LEU A 536 2.17 -34.90 7.82
N ARG A 537 1.11 -34.46 8.49
CA ARG A 537 0.29 -33.32 8.10
C ARG A 537 0.72 -32.10 8.89
N TRP A 538 1.11 -31.04 8.20
CA TRP A 538 1.44 -29.74 8.79
C TRP A 538 0.29 -28.75 8.53
N ARG A 539 -0.07 -27.90 9.51
CA ARG A 539 -1.12 -26.86 9.35
C ARG A 539 -0.55 -25.46 9.42
N ALA A 540 -0.89 -24.62 8.44
CA ALA A 540 -0.48 -23.22 8.41
C ALA A 540 -1.23 -22.41 9.49
N ARG A 541 -0.61 -21.33 9.99
CA ARG A 541 -1.18 -20.45 11.05
C ARG A 541 -2.44 -19.68 10.61
N ASN A 542 -2.75 -19.64 9.31
CA ASN A 542 -4.02 -19.08 8.82
C ASN A 542 -5.20 -20.04 8.94
N ASP A 543 -5.05 -21.20 9.59
CA ASP A 543 -6.05 -22.26 9.81
C ASP A 543 -6.65 -22.90 8.55
N LEU A 544 -6.27 -22.44 7.34
CA LEU A 544 -6.95 -22.82 6.10
C LEU A 544 -6.18 -23.83 5.23
N ASN A 545 -4.84 -23.88 5.28
CA ASN A 545 -4.06 -24.74 4.38
C ASN A 545 -3.32 -25.88 5.11
N VAL A 546 -3.28 -27.06 4.48
CA VAL A 546 -2.63 -28.29 4.98
C VAL A 546 -1.49 -28.68 4.03
N TYR A 547 -0.34 -29.02 4.57
CA TYR A 547 0.83 -29.40 3.78
C TYR A 547 1.13 -30.87 4.01
N GLU A 548 1.43 -31.58 2.93
CA GLU A 548 1.60 -33.02 2.92
C GLU A 548 2.79 -33.40 2.04
N LEU A 549 3.70 -34.23 2.57
CA LEU A 549 4.83 -34.73 1.81
C LEU A 549 4.29 -35.68 0.73
N LEU A 550 4.58 -35.38 -0.53
CA LEU A 550 4.16 -36.21 -1.63
C LEU A 550 5.17 -37.33 -1.85
N ASP A 551 4.68 -38.57 -1.78
CA ASP A 551 5.37 -39.69 -2.40
C ASP A 551 4.93 -39.79 -3.86
N ALA A 552 5.78 -39.26 -4.75
CA ALA A 552 5.54 -39.24 -6.18
C ALA A 552 5.34 -40.65 -6.79
N ALA A 553 5.71 -41.74 -6.10
CA ALA A 553 5.46 -43.08 -6.58
C ALA A 553 3.99 -43.51 -6.45
N ILE A 554 3.25 -42.96 -5.48
CA ILE A 554 1.90 -43.41 -5.13
C ILE A 554 0.82 -42.32 -5.27
N ASP A 555 1.20 -41.04 -5.24
CA ASP A 555 0.23 -39.95 -5.33
C ASP A 555 -0.32 -39.79 -6.77
N PRO A 556 -1.65 -39.88 -6.98
CA PRO A 556 -2.25 -39.79 -8.32
C PRO A 556 -2.02 -38.45 -9.03
N GLU A 557 -1.97 -37.33 -8.30
CA GLU A 557 -1.75 -36.02 -8.90
C GLU A 557 -0.28 -35.86 -9.34
N ALA A 558 0.66 -36.33 -8.53
CA ALA A 558 2.08 -36.38 -8.89
C ALA A 558 2.32 -37.28 -10.12
N GLN A 559 1.66 -38.44 -10.19
CA GLN A 559 1.71 -39.33 -11.36
C GLN A 559 1.12 -38.68 -12.62
N SER A 560 0.01 -37.94 -12.47
CA SER A 560 -0.59 -37.17 -13.56
C SER A 560 0.37 -36.11 -14.11
N ILE A 561 1.04 -35.35 -13.23
CA ILE A 561 2.05 -34.36 -13.61
C ILE A 561 3.24 -35.04 -14.31
N ALA A 562 3.79 -36.10 -13.71
CA ALA A 562 4.93 -36.83 -14.25
C ALA A 562 4.65 -37.37 -15.66
N SER A 563 3.47 -37.97 -15.86
CA SER A 563 3.04 -38.50 -17.16
C SER A 563 2.81 -37.38 -18.19
N TYR A 564 2.16 -36.29 -17.78
CA TYR A 564 1.78 -35.19 -18.66
C TYR A 564 3.00 -34.39 -19.15
N TYR A 565 3.91 -34.03 -18.26
CA TYR A 565 5.13 -33.28 -18.58
C TYR A 565 6.32 -34.17 -18.96
N GLY A 566 6.17 -35.50 -18.85
CA GLY A 566 7.29 -36.43 -19.09
C GLY A 566 8.46 -36.15 -18.16
N VAL A 567 8.19 -35.86 -16.89
CA VAL A 567 9.20 -35.49 -15.88
C VAL A 567 9.28 -36.57 -14.81
N ASP A 568 10.48 -37.05 -14.51
CA ASP A 568 10.69 -37.87 -13.32
C ASP A 568 10.82 -36.95 -12.10
N LEU A 569 9.73 -36.80 -11.36
CA LEU A 569 9.67 -35.96 -10.16
C LEU A 569 10.68 -36.40 -9.08
N LYS A 570 11.21 -37.64 -9.13
CA LYS A 570 12.25 -38.11 -8.22
C LYS A 570 13.64 -37.52 -8.53
N THR A 571 13.84 -37.00 -9.74
CA THR A 571 15.10 -36.37 -10.17
C THR A 571 15.17 -34.88 -9.85
N LEU A 572 14.12 -34.30 -9.27
CA LEU A 572 14.15 -32.94 -8.77
C LEU A 572 15.10 -32.88 -7.55
N PRO A 573 15.82 -31.75 -7.34
CA PRO A 573 16.86 -31.64 -6.31
C PRO A 573 16.32 -31.60 -4.87
N GLY A 574 15.03 -31.81 -4.67
CA GLY A 574 14.34 -31.75 -3.39
C GLY A 574 13.13 -32.67 -3.36
N LYS A 575 12.43 -32.69 -2.23
CA LYS A 575 11.18 -33.44 -2.07
C LYS A 575 9.99 -32.54 -2.38
N LEU A 576 8.92 -33.11 -2.91
CA LEU A 576 7.70 -32.36 -3.20
C LEU A 576 6.77 -32.37 -2.00
N VAL A 577 6.22 -31.20 -1.68
CA VAL A 577 5.19 -31.02 -0.67
C VAL A 577 3.96 -30.43 -1.35
N ALA A 578 2.81 -31.09 -1.18
CA ALA A 578 1.51 -30.61 -1.63
C ALA A 578 0.96 -29.59 -0.63
N GLU A 579 0.57 -28.41 -1.12
CA GLU A 579 -0.26 -27.47 -0.35
C GLU A 579 -1.74 -27.70 -0.69
N ARG A 580 -2.53 -28.10 0.29
CA ARG A 580 -3.99 -28.29 0.19
C ARG A 580 -4.72 -27.12 0.82
N ASN A 581 -5.84 -26.72 0.20
CA ASN A 581 -6.77 -25.75 0.80
C ASN A 581 -7.65 -26.42 1.88
N VAL A 582 -8.56 -25.64 2.47
CA VAL A 582 -9.54 -26.11 3.48
C VAL A 582 -10.43 -27.25 3.01
N HIS A 583 -10.64 -27.36 1.71
CA HIS A 583 -11.46 -28.40 1.11
C HIS A 583 -10.65 -29.68 0.80
N GLY A 584 -9.35 -29.70 1.12
CA GLY A 584 -8.45 -30.81 0.85
C GLY A 584 -7.91 -30.85 -0.58
N ASN A 585 -8.28 -29.89 -1.43
CA ASN A 585 -7.81 -29.82 -2.82
C ASN A 585 -6.37 -29.29 -2.85
N VAL A 586 -5.47 -29.98 -3.55
CA VAL A 586 -4.10 -29.47 -3.72
C VAL A 586 -4.13 -28.24 -4.63
N ARG A 587 -3.55 -27.14 -4.16
CA ARG A 587 -3.42 -25.88 -4.89
C ARG A 587 -2.09 -25.80 -5.63
N GLN A 588 -1.01 -26.23 -5.00
CA GLN A 588 0.33 -26.16 -5.57
C GLN A 588 1.25 -27.25 -5.01
N LEU A 589 2.30 -27.57 -5.78
CA LEU A 589 3.40 -28.44 -5.37
C LEU A 589 4.66 -27.61 -5.14
N LEU A 590 5.30 -27.83 -4.00
CA LEU A 590 6.45 -27.07 -3.53
C LEU A 590 7.68 -27.97 -3.48
N LEU A 591 8.81 -27.51 -4.02
CA LEU A 591 10.10 -28.19 -3.91
C LEU A 591 10.81 -27.78 -2.63
N VAL A 592 10.99 -28.72 -1.72
CA VAL A 592 11.60 -28.51 -0.42
C VAL A 592 13.00 -29.13 -0.40
N ALA A 593 13.99 -28.35 0.00
CA ALA A 593 15.36 -28.83 0.14
C ALA A 593 15.45 -29.98 1.16
N PRO A 594 16.29 -31.01 0.95
CA PRO A 594 16.37 -32.16 1.87
C PRO A 594 16.66 -31.77 3.32
N ARG A 595 17.60 -30.85 3.57
CA ARG A 595 17.93 -30.36 4.93
C ARG A 595 16.75 -29.66 5.62
N LEU A 596 15.93 -28.99 4.82
CA LEU A 596 14.72 -28.32 5.29
C LEU A 596 13.66 -29.36 5.67
N LEU A 597 13.54 -30.43 4.90
CA LEU A 597 12.68 -31.56 5.24
C LEU A 597 13.16 -32.30 6.50
N ASP A 598 14.46 -32.53 6.65
CA ASP A 598 15.03 -33.15 7.86
C ASP A 598 14.69 -32.31 9.09
N TYR A 599 14.76 -30.98 8.97
CA TYR A 599 14.31 -30.07 10.02
C TYR A 599 12.79 -30.18 10.27
N LEU A 600 11.96 -30.20 9.23
CA LEU A 600 10.50 -30.35 9.35
C LEU A 600 10.08 -31.68 10.00
N GLN A 601 10.91 -32.70 9.86
CA GLN A 601 10.69 -34.04 10.39
C GLN A 601 11.34 -34.27 11.76
N ALA A 602 12.32 -33.46 12.15
CA ALA A 602 13.01 -33.58 13.41
C ALA A 602 12.05 -33.50 14.60
N ASP A 603 12.25 -34.38 15.59
CA ASP A 603 11.51 -34.30 16.85
C ASP A 603 12.10 -33.17 17.70
N LEU A 604 11.47 -31.99 17.66
CA LEU A 604 11.96 -30.77 18.31
C LEU A 604 11.90 -30.81 19.86
N GLY A 605 11.50 -31.93 20.47
CA GLY A 605 11.32 -32.06 21.92
C GLY A 605 10.23 -31.13 22.48
N GLN A 606 9.95 -31.21 23.79
CA GLN A 606 9.00 -30.31 24.46
C GLN A 606 9.49 -28.84 24.61
N LEU A 607 10.53 -28.46 23.87
CA LEU A 607 10.95 -27.06 23.83
C LEU A 607 9.88 -26.27 23.08
N ARG A 608 9.37 -25.23 23.74
CA ARG A 608 8.39 -24.28 23.17
C ARG A 608 8.86 -23.90 21.77
N SER A 609 8.02 -24.27 20.81
CA SER A 609 8.34 -24.49 19.39
C SER A 609 9.28 -23.43 18.82
N PRO A 610 10.44 -23.80 18.23
CA PRO A 610 11.18 -22.83 17.42
C PRO A 610 10.30 -22.41 16.23
N ILE A 611 10.02 -21.11 16.16
CA ILE A 611 9.20 -20.46 15.14
C ILE A 611 10.14 -19.96 14.05
N LEU A 612 10.41 -20.81 13.06
CA LEU A 612 10.84 -20.40 11.73
C LEU A 612 10.77 -21.64 10.84
N LEU A 613 10.12 -21.59 9.66
CA LEU A 613 10.55 -22.41 8.53
C LEU A 613 9.87 -22.03 7.20
N ALA A 614 10.67 -21.70 6.18
CA ALA A 614 10.24 -21.55 4.79
C ALA A 614 9.74 -22.88 4.20
N CYS A 615 8.86 -22.88 3.20
CA CYS A 615 8.45 -24.12 2.54
C CYS A 615 8.47 -23.98 1.02
N GLY A 616 9.69 -24.05 0.48
CA GLY A 616 9.98 -24.54 -0.86
C GLY A 616 9.69 -23.60 -2.02
N VAL A 617 10.11 -24.05 -3.21
CA VAL A 617 9.92 -23.36 -4.49
C VAL A 617 8.66 -23.91 -5.14
N PRO A 618 7.62 -23.11 -5.43
CA PRO A 618 6.49 -23.55 -6.24
C PRO A 618 7.01 -24.15 -7.55
N VAL A 619 6.65 -25.41 -7.80
CA VAL A 619 7.04 -26.14 -9.00
C VAL A 619 5.87 -26.22 -9.97
N PHE A 620 4.70 -26.57 -9.44
CA PHE A 620 3.47 -26.66 -10.20
C PHE A 620 2.35 -25.96 -9.43
N LYS A 621 1.52 -25.20 -10.13
CA LYS A 621 0.30 -24.59 -9.60
C LYS A 621 -0.89 -25.24 -10.30
N ARG A 622 -1.95 -25.54 -9.56
CA ARG A 622 -3.20 -26.02 -10.14
C ARG A 622 -3.93 -24.86 -10.82
N MET A 623 -4.45 -25.09 -12.02
CA MET A 623 -5.34 -24.15 -12.71
C MET A 623 -6.69 -24.09 -11.98
N ASP A 624 -7.33 -22.92 -11.99
CA ASP A 624 -8.62 -22.74 -11.34
C ASP A 624 -9.67 -23.71 -11.91
N ASP A 625 -10.56 -24.24 -11.06
CA ASP A 625 -11.52 -25.28 -11.47
C ASP A 625 -12.47 -24.79 -12.58
N GLY A 626 -12.68 -23.47 -12.72
CA GLY A 626 -13.45 -22.86 -13.80
C GLY A 626 -12.67 -22.64 -15.10
N TYR A 627 -11.33 -22.66 -15.05
CA TYR A 627 -10.47 -22.38 -16.20
C TYR A 627 -10.43 -23.58 -17.14
N MET A 628 -10.94 -23.40 -18.37
CA MET A 628 -11.06 -24.45 -19.39
C MET A 628 -11.82 -25.70 -18.87
N CYS A 629 -12.86 -25.50 -18.08
CA CYS A 629 -13.67 -26.59 -17.54
C CYS A 629 -14.38 -27.39 -18.65
N GLU A 630 -14.81 -26.72 -19.72
CA GLU A 630 -15.58 -27.31 -20.84
C GLU A 630 -14.78 -28.30 -21.71
N ILE A 631 -13.44 -28.24 -21.68
CA ILE A 631 -12.57 -28.96 -22.64
C ILE A 631 -11.99 -30.26 -22.03
N GLY A 632 -12.35 -30.61 -20.79
CA GLY A 632 -11.91 -31.88 -20.17
C GLY A 632 -10.39 -32.03 -20.13
N LEU A 633 -9.68 -31.07 -19.53
CA LEU A 633 -8.21 -31.09 -19.44
C LEU A 633 -7.70 -32.41 -18.84
N GLU A 634 -6.76 -33.05 -19.52
CA GLU A 634 -6.08 -34.26 -19.01
C GLU A 634 -5.28 -33.97 -17.73
N CYS A 635 -4.67 -32.78 -17.66
CA CYS A 635 -3.90 -32.33 -16.52
C CYS A 635 -4.29 -30.91 -16.15
N ARG A 636 -4.70 -30.71 -14.89
CA ARG A 636 -5.08 -29.41 -14.32
C ARG A 636 -3.88 -28.64 -13.75
N TRP A 637 -2.66 -29.09 -14.01
CA TRP A 637 -1.44 -28.49 -13.48
C TRP A 637 -0.70 -27.70 -14.53
N ARG A 638 -0.17 -26.56 -14.13
CA ARG A 638 0.77 -25.75 -14.93
C ARG A 638 2.10 -25.62 -14.18
N PRO A 639 3.22 -25.45 -14.90
CA PRO A 639 4.47 -25.06 -14.26
C PRO A 639 4.29 -23.73 -13.54
N ALA A 640 4.97 -23.59 -12.41
CA ALA A 640 5.14 -22.33 -11.73
C ALA A 640 6.32 -21.57 -12.36
N LEU A 641 6.27 -20.24 -12.38
CA LEU A 641 7.33 -19.42 -12.96
C LEU A 641 8.65 -19.64 -12.22
N GLU A 642 8.55 -19.84 -10.91
CA GLU A 642 9.67 -19.89 -9.97
C GLU A 642 10.53 -21.15 -10.13
N ALA A 643 9.99 -22.20 -10.76
CA ALA A 643 10.71 -23.40 -11.16
C ALA A 643 10.79 -23.60 -12.67
N ALA A 644 10.42 -22.61 -13.49
CA ALA A 644 10.32 -22.79 -14.94
C ALA A 644 11.67 -23.22 -15.55
N SER A 645 12.78 -22.60 -15.17
CA SER A 645 14.11 -22.99 -15.67
C SER A 645 14.54 -24.38 -15.19
N LEU A 646 14.21 -24.75 -13.94
CA LEU A 646 14.48 -26.08 -13.39
C LEU A 646 13.74 -27.17 -14.17
N LEU A 647 12.47 -26.90 -14.49
CA LEU A 647 11.59 -27.82 -15.19
C LEU A 647 11.87 -27.87 -16.69
N GLY A 648 12.23 -26.74 -17.32
CA GLY A 648 12.47 -26.63 -18.76
C GLY A 648 13.52 -27.62 -19.26
N VAL A 649 14.55 -27.87 -18.45
CA VAL A 649 15.61 -28.83 -18.77
C VAL A 649 15.29 -30.29 -18.38
N ARG A 650 14.20 -30.54 -17.65
CA ARG A 650 13.82 -31.88 -17.13
C ARG A 650 12.54 -32.46 -17.73
N CYS A 651 11.65 -31.61 -18.25
CA CYS A 651 10.40 -32.06 -18.86
C CYS A 651 10.68 -32.56 -20.29
N ALA A 652 10.43 -33.85 -20.54
CA ALA A 652 10.58 -34.42 -21.88
C ALA A 652 9.35 -34.16 -22.78
N ARG A 653 8.25 -33.66 -22.21
CA ARG A 653 7.02 -33.32 -22.92
C ARG A 653 6.54 -31.93 -22.53
N ARG A 654 5.63 -31.37 -23.33
CA ARG A 654 5.01 -30.07 -23.05
C ARG A 654 6.05 -28.96 -22.91
N THR A 655 7.08 -29.02 -23.73
CA THR A 655 8.12 -27.99 -23.85
C THR A 655 8.09 -27.45 -25.27
N LEU A 656 8.05 -26.13 -25.39
CA LEU A 656 8.16 -25.41 -26.66
C LEU A 656 9.39 -24.53 -26.60
N ARG A 657 10.22 -24.57 -27.64
CA ARG A 657 11.28 -23.57 -27.82
C ARG A 657 10.95 -22.70 -29.01
N LEU A 658 10.79 -21.40 -28.78
CA LEU A 658 10.46 -20.41 -29.81
C LEU A 658 11.73 -19.69 -30.24
N GLY A 659 11.84 -19.37 -31.53
CA GLY A 659 12.80 -18.38 -32.02
C GLY A 659 12.56 -17.00 -31.42
N LYS A 660 13.59 -16.15 -31.45
CA LYS A 660 13.60 -14.84 -30.77
C LYS A 660 12.37 -13.99 -31.08
N ALA A 661 12.02 -13.84 -32.36
CA ALA A 661 10.90 -13.00 -32.78
C ALA A 661 9.54 -13.50 -32.27
N ALA A 662 9.29 -14.82 -32.35
CA ALA A 662 8.04 -15.42 -31.85
C ALA A 662 7.95 -15.33 -30.32
N PHE A 663 9.08 -15.49 -29.62
CA PHE A 663 9.14 -15.39 -28.17
C PHE A 663 8.92 -13.95 -27.67
N GLU A 664 9.52 -12.96 -28.32
CA GLU A 664 9.27 -11.54 -28.07
C GLU A 664 7.80 -11.15 -28.29
N LYS A 665 7.21 -11.65 -29.38
CA LYS A 665 5.80 -11.45 -29.67
C LYS A 665 4.92 -12.06 -28.57
N LEU A 666 5.21 -13.29 -28.13
CA LEU A 666 4.50 -13.93 -27.03
C LEU A 666 4.62 -13.13 -25.72
N LEU A 667 5.76 -12.53 -25.42
CA LEU A 667 5.94 -11.71 -24.21
C LEU A 667 5.19 -10.38 -24.28
N ARG A 668 5.23 -9.72 -25.44
CA ARG A 668 4.56 -8.44 -25.70
C ARG A 668 3.05 -8.58 -25.71
N ASP A 669 2.57 -9.53 -26.50
CA ASP A 669 1.13 -9.69 -26.79
C ASP A 669 0.46 -10.65 -25.79
N ARG A 670 1.26 -11.33 -24.95
CA ARG A 670 0.85 -12.40 -24.01
C ARG A 670 0.18 -13.60 -24.68
N LYS A 671 0.14 -13.62 -26.00
CA LYS A 671 -0.61 -14.58 -26.79
C LYS A 671 0.01 -14.75 -28.17
N LEU A 672 0.10 -16.01 -28.61
CA LEU A 672 0.51 -16.39 -29.95
C LEU A 672 -0.58 -17.28 -30.55
N PRO A 673 -1.33 -16.83 -31.59
CA PRO A 673 -2.40 -17.58 -32.22
C PRO A 673 -1.98 -18.98 -32.66
N LEU A 674 -2.89 -19.97 -32.56
CA LEU A 674 -2.56 -21.37 -32.86
C LEU A 674 -2.19 -21.59 -34.33
N GLU A 675 -2.82 -20.86 -35.25
CA GLU A 675 -2.48 -20.88 -36.68
C GLU A 675 -1.03 -20.47 -36.91
N GLU A 676 -0.59 -19.39 -36.24
CA GLU A 676 0.79 -18.90 -36.30
C GLU A 676 1.78 -19.88 -35.67
N ILE A 677 1.41 -20.58 -34.60
CA ILE A 677 2.25 -21.64 -34.02
C ILE A 677 2.52 -22.76 -35.01
N VAL A 678 1.50 -23.16 -35.77
CA VAL A 678 1.62 -24.22 -36.79
C VAL A 678 2.53 -23.76 -37.93
N GLU A 679 2.39 -22.52 -38.39
CA GLU A 679 3.26 -21.92 -39.41
C GLU A 679 4.71 -21.82 -38.93
N LEU A 680 4.94 -21.31 -37.73
CA LEU A 680 6.28 -21.18 -37.12
C LEU A 680 6.92 -22.55 -36.85
N ALA A 681 6.14 -23.57 -36.50
CA ALA A 681 6.65 -24.93 -36.38
C ALA A 681 7.04 -25.51 -37.75
N ALA A 682 6.24 -25.24 -38.80
CA ALA A 682 6.57 -25.66 -40.17
C ALA A 682 7.84 -24.98 -40.71
N SER A 683 8.14 -23.76 -40.26
CA SER A 683 9.38 -23.04 -40.61
C SER A 683 10.58 -23.40 -39.72
N GLY A 684 10.41 -24.21 -38.66
CA GLY A 684 11.47 -24.57 -37.71
C GLY A 684 11.77 -23.50 -36.65
N GLU A 685 10.94 -22.45 -36.56
CA GLU A 685 11.00 -21.41 -35.53
C GLU A 685 10.41 -21.88 -34.20
N ILE A 686 9.63 -22.96 -34.19
CA ILE A 686 9.16 -23.61 -32.97
C ILE A 686 9.63 -25.07 -32.94
N GLU A 687 10.30 -25.45 -31.86
CA GLU A 687 10.66 -26.83 -31.56
C GLU A 687 9.79 -27.39 -30.43
N GLY A 688 9.54 -28.70 -30.46
CA GLY A 688 8.83 -29.39 -29.38
C GLY A 688 7.31 -29.38 -29.50
N LEU A 689 6.74 -28.80 -30.56
CA LEU A 689 5.29 -28.80 -30.81
C LEU A 689 4.70 -30.22 -30.87
N GLN A 690 5.44 -31.18 -31.42
CA GLN A 690 5.11 -32.61 -31.42
C GLN A 690 4.94 -33.19 -30.01
N SER A 691 5.58 -32.62 -29.00
CA SER A 691 5.41 -33.02 -27.60
C SER A 691 4.14 -32.44 -26.96
N CYS A 692 3.45 -31.55 -27.67
CA CYS A 692 2.25 -30.84 -27.24
C CYS A 692 1.01 -31.19 -28.07
N HIS A 693 1.18 -31.95 -29.16
CA HIS A 693 0.30 -32.01 -30.34
C HIS A 693 -1.15 -32.46 -30.08
N ASP A 694 -1.42 -33.01 -28.90
CA ASP A 694 -2.67 -33.73 -28.66
C ASP A 694 -3.65 -32.97 -27.76
N LYS A 695 -3.21 -31.94 -27.02
CA LYS A 695 -3.96 -31.49 -25.83
C LYS A 695 -3.78 -30.02 -25.48
N VAL A 696 -4.88 -29.40 -25.07
CA VAL A 696 -4.87 -28.13 -24.34
C VAL A 696 -4.30 -28.31 -22.92
N GLY A 697 -3.76 -27.24 -22.35
CA GLY A 697 -3.27 -27.19 -20.97
C GLY A 697 -1.89 -26.57 -20.82
N GLY A 698 -1.27 -26.74 -19.65
CA GLY A 698 0.03 -26.13 -19.32
C GLY A 698 1.17 -26.59 -20.22
N VAL A 699 2.13 -25.70 -20.46
CA VAL A 699 3.33 -25.91 -21.27
C VAL A 699 4.47 -25.06 -20.72
N LEU A 700 5.72 -25.48 -20.91
CA LEU A 700 6.92 -24.66 -20.69
C LEU A 700 7.34 -24.05 -22.01
N VAL A 701 7.51 -22.75 -22.05
CA VAL A 701 7.93 -22.02 -23.25
C VAL A 701 9.32 -21.45 -22.99
N GLY A 702 10.30 -21.89 -23.77
CA GLY A 702 11.67 -21.40 -23.70
C GLY A 702 12.09 -20.66 -24.95
N LEU A 703 13.16 -19.88 -24.83
CA LEU A 703 13.82 -19.26 -25.97
C LEU A 703 14.81 -20.26 -26.59
N LYS A 704 14.76 -20.44 -27.91
CA LYS A 704 15.65 -21.34 -28.64
C LYS A 704 17.11 -20.88 -28.50
N GLY A 705 17.98 -21.78 -28.04
CA GLY A 705 19.40 -21.48 -27.79
C GLY A 705 19.74 -20.95 -26.40
N TYR A 706 18.76 -20.77 -25.50
CA TYR A 706 18.97 -20.21 -24.17
C TYR A 706 18.31 -21.05 -23.07
N ASP A 707 18.79 -20.90 -21.82
CA ASP A 707 18.24 -21.54 -20.62
C ASP A 707 17.16 -20.68 -19.93
N PHE A 708 16.47 -19.86 -20.72
CA PHE A 708 15.35 -19.06 -20.26
C PHE A 708 14.02 -19.76 -20.56
N TRP A 709 13.16 -19.85 -19.55
CA TRP A 709 11.88 -20.57 -19.60
C TRP A 709 10.78 -19.80 -18.86
N LEU A 710 9.57 -19.83 -19.39
CA LEU A 710 8.38 -19.30 -18.75
C LEU A 710 7.20 -20.29 -18.83
N PRO A 711 6.24 -20.23 -17.90
CA PRO A 711 5.03 -21.02 -17.96
C PRO A 711 4.06 -20.45 -19.00
N GLY A 712 3.49 -21.33 -19.83
CA GLY A 712 2.45 -21.02 -20.80
C GLY A 712 1.26 -21.97 -20.69
N VAL A 713 0.20 -21.68 -21.43
CA VAL A 713 -0.95 -22.58 -21.63
C VAL A 713 -1.31 -22.61 -23.11
N ILE A 714 -1.40 -23.81 -23.68
CA ILE A 714 -1.96 -24.02 -25.01
C ILE A 714 -3.48 -24.16 -24.87
N THR A 715 -4.22 -23.26 -25.52
CA THR A 715 -5.67 -23.29 -25.64
C THR A 715 -6.09 -23.75 -27.04
N ALA A 716 -7.40 -23.91 -27.27
CA ALA A 716 -7.92 -24.19 -28.60
C ALA A 716 -7.66 -23.05 -29.62
N LYS A 717 -7.26 -21.86 -29.15
CA LYS A 717 -7.10 -20.66 -30.00
C LYS A 717 -5.66 -20.17 -30.08
N ALA A 718 -4.83 -20.43 -29.07
CA ALA A 718 -3.51 -19.82 -28.96
C ALA A 718 -2.63 -20.48 -27.88
N LEU A 719 -1.34 -20.20 -27.94
CA LEU A 719 -0.43 -20.27 -26.80
C LEU A 719 -0.51 -18.94 -26.03
N GLU A 720 -0.84 -19.02 -24.75
CA GLU A 720 -0.93 -17.85 -23.88
C GLU A 720 0.20 -17.92 -22.85
N ALA A 721 0.94 -16.83 -22.67
CA ALA A 721 1.94 -16.72 -21.62
C ALA A 721 1.21 -16.66 -20.28
N TYR A 722 1.32 -17.72 -19.48
CA TYR A 722 0.56 -17.85 -18.24
C TYR A 722 1.46 -17.45 -17.08
N ALA A 723 1.73 -16.15 -17.01
CA ALA A 723 2.19 -15.48 -15.81
C ALA A 723 1.23 -14.33 -15.56
N SER A 724 0.83 -14.13 -14.30
CA SER A 724 0.09 -12.92 -13.98
C SER A 724 0.90 -11.69 -14.42
N THR A 725 0.26 -10.58 -14.77
CA THR A 725 0.94 -9.30 -15.06
C THR A 725 1.93 -8.91 -13.95
N ILE A 726 1.68 -9.40 -12.74
CA ILE A 726 2.51 -9.24 -11.54
C ILE A 726 3.76 -10.16 -11.55
N GLU A 727 3.69 -11.35 -12.12
CA GLU A 727 4.78 -12.35 -12.10
C GLU A 727 5.86 -12.09 -13.17
N VAL A 728 5.53 -11.46 -14.31
CA VAL A 728 6.50 -11.17 -15.40
C VAL A 728 6.80 -9.68 -15.54
N GLY A 729 6.10 -8.80 -14.79
CA GLY A 729 6.20 -7.35 -14.95
C GLY A 729 5.60 -6.84 -16.27
N GLU A 730 5.52 -5.51 -16.45
CA GLU A 730 5.26 -4.90 -17.75
C GLU A 730 6.44 -5.19 -18.66
N ALA A 731 6.21 -5.87 -19.79
CA ALA A 731 7.30 -6.39 -20.63
C ALA A 731 8.00 -5.26 -21.40
N PRO A 732 9.26 -4.89 -21.10
CA PRO A 732 10.01 -3.97 -21.93
C PRO A 732 10.80 -4.81 -22.93
N GLY A 733 10.61 -4.57 -24.23
CA GLY A 733 11.42 -5.21 -25.28
C GLY A 733 12.94 -5.07 -25.04
N ALA A 734 13.37 -4.06 -24.28
CA ALA A 734 14.76 -3.82 -23.90
C ALA A 734 15.38 -4.89 -22.97
N TRP A 735 14.58 -5.64 -22.20
CA TRP A 735 15.12 -6.59 -21.20
C TRP A 735 15.83 -7.78 -21.84
N LEU A 736 15.34 -8.27 -22.98
CA LEU A 736 15.93 -9.42 -23.68
C LEU A 736 17.32 -9.10 -24.25
N ASP A 737 17.55 -7.87 -24.68
CA ASP A 737 18.84 -7.47 -25.25
C ASP A 737 19.91 -7.24 -24.16
N SER A 738 19.51 -6.92 -22.92
CA SER A 738 20.44 -6.74 -21.79
C SER A 738 20.63 -7.98 -20.90
N ALA A 739 19.64 -8.86 -20.79
CA ALA A 739 19.63 -9.96 -19.82
C ALA A 739 20.09 -11.31 -20.39
N LEU A 740 20.20 -11.46 -21.71
CA LEU A 740 20.66 -12.70 -22.32
C LEU A 740 22.19 -12.69 -22.38
N PRO A 741 22.89 -13.62 -21.69
CA PRO A 741 24.31 -13.82 -21.92
C PRO A 741 24.53 -14.15 -23.40
N PRO A 742 25.66 -13.73 -24.01
CA PRO A 742 25.97 -14.11 -25.39
C PRO A 742 25.88 -15.64 -25.52
N PRO A 743 25.33 -16.17 -26.63
CA PRO A 743 25.17 -17.60 -26.81
C PRO A 743 26.50 -18.30 -26.53
N SER A 744 26.48 -19.29 -25.63
CA SER A 744 27.69 -20.02 -25.23
C SER A 744 28.30 -20.68 -26.48
N HIS A 745 29.42 -20.15 -26.96
CA HIS A 745 30.11 -20.64 -28.16
C HIS A 745 30.74 -22.03 -28.01
N ASP A 746 30.62 -22.68 -26.86
CA ASP A 746 31.23 -23.99 -26.61
C ASP A 746 30.28 -25.14 -26.98
N LYS A 747 30.39 -25.57 -28.24
CA LYS A 747 30.41 -26.96 -28.74
C LYS A 747 29.98 -27.01 -30.21
N ALA A 748 30.86 -26.55 -31.09
CA ALA A 748 30.86 -27.01 -32.48
C ALA A 748 32.31 -27.23 -32.93
N ASP A 749 32.62 -28.49 -33.21
CA ASP A 749 33.69 -29.00 -34.07
C ASP A 749 35.15 -28.72 -33.71
N ALA A 750 35.65 -29.53 -32.78
CA ALA A 750 37.02 -30.03 -32.85
C ALA A 750 37.15 -30.96 -34.07
N GLY A 751 37.51 -30.42 -35.24
CA GLY A 751 37.77 -31.28 -36.40
C GLY A 751 37.86 -30.62 -37.75
N ALA A 752 38.77 -29.67 -37.96
CA ALA A 752 39.51 -29.49 -39.21
C ALA A 752 40.51 -28.35 -39.07
N SER A 753 41.79 -28.67 -39.17
CA SER A 753 42.85 -27.73 -39.55
C SER A 753 42.70 -27.41 -41.03
N PRO A 754 42.67 -26.14 -41.44
CA PRO A 754 43.24 -25.77 -42.71
C PRO A 754 44.40 -24.79 -42.52
N ASP A 755 45.40 -25.03 -43.34
CA ASP A 755 46.67 -24.35 -43.47
C ASP A 755 46.59 -22.82 -43.51
N GLU A 756 47.65 -22.19 -42.98
CA GLU A 756 48.08 -20.85 -43.36
C GLU A 756 48.09 -20.69 -44.90
N PRO A 757 47.84 -19.46 -45.39
CA PRO A 757 49.01 -18.71 -45.80
C PRO A 757 48.99 -17.23 -45.41
N ALA A 758 50.21 -16.74 -45.17
CA ALA A 758 50.61 -15.35 -45.20
C ALA A 758 50.17 -14.64 -46.50
N GLU A 759 49.79 -13.36 -46.40
CA GLU A 759 50.59 -12.24 -46.92
C GLU A 759 49.84 -10.91 -46.74
N LEU A 760 50.64 -9.84 -46.69
CA LEU A 760 50.28 -8.46 -46.52
C LEU A 760 49.51 -7.88 -47.72
N GLU A 761 48.53 -7.03 -47.44
CA GLU A 761 48.45 -5.63 -47.92
C GLU A 761 47.54 -4.79 -47.01
#